data_AF-A0A5N6RRW4-F1
#
_entry.id   AF-A0A5N6RRW4-F1
#
_cell.length_a   1.000
_cell.length_b   1.000
_cell.length_c   1.000
_cell.angle_alpha   90.00
_cell.angle_beta   90.00
_cell.angle_gamma   90.00
#
_symmetry.space_group_name_H-M   'P 1'
#
loop_
_entity.id
_entity.type
_entity.pdbx_description
1 polymer ?
#
loop_
_entity_poly.entity_id
_entity_poly.type
_entity_poly.pdbx_seq_one_letter_code
_entity_poly.pdbx_strand_id
1 'polypeptide(L)'
;MDCVTCLHLRRHCLSCSRRFPPDLLYKLSTDCLVMQNHRYGISPERFQENQNLSSFFKILTTSTDEDNKVYVSTVHAHSYPVTAFQWHPEKNAFEWGLSMIPHSEDAVQVTQHVANFLVSEARKSLNRPPAEKVLDNLIYNYSPTYCGKAGHCFDMATHTPKNILITGAAGFIASHVANRLIRNYPDYKIVVLDKLDYCSNLKNLLPSKSSPNFKFVKGDIGSADLVNFLLITESIDTIMHFAAQTHVDNSFGNSFEFTKNNIYGTHVLLEACKVTGQIKRFIHVSTDEVYGETDEDAVVGNHEASQLLPTNPYSATKAGAEMLVMAYGRSYGLPVITTRGNNVYGPNQFPEKLIPKFILLAMQGKPLPIHGDGSNVRSYLYCEDVAEAFEVILHKGEVGHVYNIGTKKERRVIDVAEDICRLFSIDPEKSIKFVDNRPFNDQRYFLDDQKLTILGWSERTTWQEGLKKTMEWYINNPDWWGDVSGALLPHPRMLMMPGGIERHFDGSEEGKSASYVSSNTRMLVPPSKSVGSPRKHPLKFLIFGRTGWIGGLLGKICEKQGIPFEYGKGRLEDRSSLVADIQNVKPTHVFNAAGVTGRPNVDWCESHKAETIRANVAGTLTLADVCRENGLLMMNFATGCIFEYDAAHPEGSGIGFKEEDKPNFAGSYYSKTKAMVEELLSEYDNVCTLRVRMPISSDLNNPRNFITKISRYNKVVNIPNSMTVLDELLPISIEMAKRNLRGIWNFTNPGVVSHNEVLEMYKEYIDPNFKWANFTLEEQAKVIVAPRSNNELDASKLKKEFPELLSIKDSLIKYVFELNKKNSAE
;
A
#
# COMPACT_ATOMS: atom_id res chain seq x y z
N MET A 1 -52.66 5.59 -2.97
CA MET A 1 -52.45 7.03 -3.26
C MET A 1 -50.99 7.31 -3.00
N ASP A 2 -50.14 7.05 -3.98
CA ASP A 2 -48.72 7.37 -3.97
C ASP A 2 -48.58 8.68 -4.74
N CYS A 3 -48.34 9.79 -4.03
CA CYS A 3 -48.24 11.10 -4.66
C CYS A 3 -46.82 11.63 -4.54
N VAL A 4 -45.96 11.23 -5.50
CA VAL A 4 -45.09 12.21 -6.15
C VAL A 4 -45.95 12.83 -7.25
N THR A 5 -46.73 13.84 -6.90
CA THR A 5 -47.48 14.61 -7.89
C THR A 5 -46.81 15.96 -8.03
N CYS A 6 -46.05 16.14 -9.11
CA CYS A 6 -45.70 17.45 -9.60
C CYS A 6 -47.02 18.10 -10.05
N LEU A 7 -47.60 18.99 -9.24
CA LEU A 7 -48.81 19.71 -9.59
C LEU A 7 -48.49 20.64 -10.76
N HIS A 8 -48.72 20.16 -11.97
CA HIS A 8 -48.50 20.91 -13.21
C HIS A 8 -49.60 21.96 -13.37
N LEU A 9 -49.45 23.11 -12.72
CA LEU A 9 -50.20 24.33 -13.04
C LEU A 9 -49.34 25.21 -13.95
N ARG A 10 -49.15 24.70 -15.17
CA ARG A 10 -48.69 25.33 -16.43
C ARG A 10 -47.41 26.18 -16.46
N ARG A 11 -46.65 26.38 -15.38
CA ARG A 11 -45.24 26.85 -15.39
C ARG A 11 -44.47 26.82 -14.04
N HIS A 12 -45.01 26.20 -12.99
CA HIS A 12 -44.43 26.23 -11.63
C HIS A 12 -44.36 24.82 -11.00
N CYS A 13 -43.20 24.39 -10.51
CA CYS A 13 -43.01 23.10 -9.84
C CYS A 13 -43.09 23.24 -8.32
N LEU A 14 -44.05 22.57 -7.68
CA LEU A 14 -44.08 22.31 -6.23
C LEU A 14 -43.89 20.81 -5.97
N SER A 15 -42.99 20.48 -5.05
CA SER A 15 -42.71 19.10 -4.62
C SER A 15 -43.29 18.85 -3.23
N CYS A 16 -43.93 17.70 -3.00
CA CYS A 16 -44.62 17.39 -1.74
C CYS A 16 -43.99 16.20 -1.00
N SER A 17 -43.91 16.28 0.33
CA SER A 17 -43.48 15.19 1.23
C SER A 17 -44.56 14.89 2.29
N ARG A 18 -44.75 13.59 2.60
CA ARG A 18 -45.87 13.07 3.40
C ARG A 18 -45.63 13.03 4.91
N ARG A 19 -44.42 13.32 5.40
CA ARG A 19 -44.08 13.43 6.83
C ARG A 19 -42.66 13.96 6.98
N PHE A 20 -42.54 15.26 7.21
CA PHE A 20 -41.28 15.83 7.69
C PHE A 20 -41.12 15.53 9.19
N PRO A 21 -39.95 15.12 9.67
CA PRO A 21 -39.65 15.05 11.09
C PRO A 21 -39.96 16.38 11.78
N PRO A 22 -40.60 16.41 12.97
CA PRO A 22 -41.01 17.66 13.63
C PRO A 22 -39.85 18.63 13.91
N ASP A 23 -38.68 18.10 14.20
CA ASP A 23 -37.42 18.83 14.38
C ASP A 23 -36.94 19.48 13.07
N LEU A 24 -37.01 18.75 11.95
CA LEU A 24 -36.68 19.31 10.63
C LEU A 24 -37.74 20.30 10.14
N LEU A 25 -39.00 20.12 10.52
CA LEU A 25 -40.09 21.07 10.22
C LEU A 25 -39.88 22.41 10.94
N TYR A 26 -39.39 22.37 12.19
CA TYR A 26 -39.00 23.57 12.91
C TYR A 26 -37.84 24.28 12.20
N LYS A 27 -36.78 23.54 11.83
CA LYS A 27 -35.63 24.08 11.08
C LYS A 27 -36.01 24.67 9.71
N LEU A 28 -36.99 24.06 9.04
CA LEU A 28 -37.57 24.57 7.79
C LEU A 28 -38.30 25.91 7.96
N SER A 29 -38.74 26.23 9.19
CA SER A 29 -39.47 27.46 9.50
C SER A 29 -38.57 28.63 9.93
N THR A 30 -37.29 28.34 10.20
CA THR A 30 -36.34 29.33 10.73
C THR A 30 -35.40 29.89 9.67
N ASP A 31 -34.94 29.07 8.72
CA ASP A 31 -33.93 29.46 7.73
C ASP A 31 -34.44 29.37 6.29
N CYS A 32 -34.04 30.33 5.44
CA CYS A 32 -34.26 30.28 4.00
C CYS A 32 -33.24 29.31 3.37
N LEU A 33 -33.67 28.18 2.81
CA LEU A 33 -32.73 27.11 2.43
C LEU A 33 -32.00 27.31 1.10
N VAL A 34 -32.53 28.15 0.22
CA VAL A 34 -32.00 28.40 -1.12
C VAL A 34 -32.29 29.83 -1.57
N MET A 35 -31.63 30.26 -2.65
CA MET A 35 -32.04 31.41 -3.44
C MET A 35 -32.92 30.96 -4.60
N GLN A 36 -34.04 31.66 -4.85
CA GLN A 36 -34.98 31.29 -5.91
C GLN A 36 -34.73 32.06 -7.20
N ASN A 37 -33.91 31.51 -8.11
CA ASN A 37 -33.64 32.14 -9.42
C ASN A 37 -34.63 31.73 -10.52
N HIS A 38 -35.77 31.14 -10.14
CA HIS A 38 -36.80 30.79 -11.11
C HIS A 38 -37.52 32.07 -11.53
N ARG A 39 -37.44 32.45 -12.82
CA ARG A 39 -38.33 33.47 -13.45
C ARG A 39 -39.83 33.19 -13.25
N TYR A 40 -40.14 32.01 -12.73
CA TYR A 40 -41.45 31.44 -12.47
C TYR A 40 -41.55 31.00 -11.00
N GLY A 41 -41.19 31.80 -10.00
CA GLY A 41 -41.62 31.56 -8.62
C GLY A 41 -43.04 32.08 -8.36
N ILE A 42 -43.74 31.54 -7.36
CA ILE A 42 -45.03 32.08 -6.90
C ILE A 42 -44.74 33.09 -5.79
N SER A 43 -45.18 34.34 -5.95
CA SER A 43 -45.05 35.34 -4.88
C SER A 43 -46.07 35.11 -3.77
N PRO A 44 -45.82 35.56 -2.53
CA PRO A 44 -46.77 35.43 -1.43
C PRO A 44 -48.16 36.00 -1.76
N GLU A 45 -48.23 37.11 -2.50
CA GLU A 45 -49.49 37.75 -2.91
C GLU A 45 -50.28 36.82 -3.85
N ARG A 46 -49.63 36.31 -4.90
CA ARG A 46 -50.26 35.37 -5.85
C ARG A 46 -50.66 34.06 -5.19
N PHE A 47 -49.93 33.62 -4.18
CA PHE A 47 -50.29 32.45 -3.39
C PHE A 47 -51.60 32.68 -2.61
N GLN A 48 -51.75 33.86 -1.99
CA GLN A 48 -52.96 34.23 -1.24
C GLN A 48 -54.18 34.41 -2.15
N GLU A 49 -54.00 35.01 -3.33
CA GLU A 49 -55.05 35.18 -4.35
C GLU A 49 -55.62 33.85 -4.86
N ASN A 50 -54.81 32.78 -4.83
CA ASN A 50 -55.25 31.46 -5.23
C ASN A 50 -55.91 30.71 -4.06
N GLN A 51 -57.24 30.83 -3.95
CA GLN A 51 -58.02 30.21 -2.87
C GLN A 51 -57.78 28.71 -2.71
N ASN A 52 -57.49 27.96 -3.77
CA ASN A 52 -57.22 26.52 -3.66
C ASN A 52 -55.89 26.24 -2.96
N LEU A 53 -54.88 27.10 -3.14
CA LEU A 53 -53.60 26.97 -2.47
C LEU A 53 -53.66 27.54 -1.04
N SER A 54 -54.20 28.75 -0.87
CA SER A 54 -54.20 29.42 0.43
C SER A 54 -55.16 28.79 1.44
N SER A 55 -56.23 28.10 1.00
CA SER A 55 -57.10 27.33 1.91
C SER A 55 -56.51 25.99 2.34
N PHE A 56 -55.61 25.40 1.53
CA PHE A 56 -55.03 24.09 1.82
C PHE A 56 -53.68 24.21 2.55
N PHE A 57 -52.86 25.18 2.17
CA PHE A 57 -51.49 25.36 2.62
C PHE A 57 -51.28 26.73 3.29
N LYS A 58 -50.58 26.75 4.43
CA LYS A 58 -49.98 27.95 5.02
C LYS A 58 -48.53 28.11 4.56
N ILE A 59 -48.12 29.35 4.29
CA ILE A 59 -46.71 29.67 4.00
C ILE A 59 -45.90 29.49 5.28
N LEU A 60 -44.77 28.77 5.19
CA LEU A 60 -43.81 28.63 6.28
C LEU A 60 -42.63 29.59 6.11
N THR A 61 -42.02 29.60 4.92
CA THR A 61 -40.86 30.43 4.62
C THR A 61 -40.90 30.98 3.22
N THR A 62 -40.22 32.12 3.03
CA THR A 62 -40.04 32.79 1.74
C THR A 62 -38.56 32.93 1.43
N SER A 63 -38.22 33.11 0.16
CA SER A 63 -36.87 33.32 -0.34
C SER A 63 -36.84 34.52 -1.28
N THR A 64 -35.71 35.22 -1.33
CA THR A 64 -35.52 36.40 -2.17
C THR A 64 -34.48 36.10 -3.25
N ASP A 65 -34.72 36.57 -4.48
CA ASP A 65 -33.75 36.48 -5.59
C ASP A 65 -32.76 37.66 -5.62
N GLU A 66 -31.82 37.64 -6.57
CA GLU A 66 -30.81 38.70 -6.74
C GLU A 66 -31.41 40.07 -7.08
N ASP A 67 -32.64 40.10 -7.61
CA ASP A 67 -33.38 41.33 -7.95
C ASP A 67 -34.29 41.81 -6.78
N ASN A 68 -34.09 41.29 -5.56
CA ASN A 68 -34.90 41.56 -4.36
C ASN A 68 -36.38 41.15 -4.45
N LYS A 69 -36.73 40.21 -5.33
CA LYS A 69 -38.11 39.73 -5.45
C LYS A 69 -38.36 38.51 -4.56
N VAL A 70 -39.48 38.54 -3.85
CA VAL A 70 -39.84 37.53 -2.85
C VAL A 70 -40.73 36.43 -3.44
N TYR A 71 -40.40 35.18 -3.12
CA TYR A 71 -41.16 34.01 -3.52
C TYR A 71 -41.45 33.10 -2.32
N VAL A 72 -42.53 32.34 -2.43
CA VAL A 72 -42.87 31.28 -1.48
C VAL A 72 -41.85 30.15 -1.61
N SER A 73 -41.14 29.83 -0.53
CA SER A 73 -40.11 28.79 -0.52
C SER A 73 -40.68 27.46 -0.01
N THR A 74 -41.29 27.48 1.19
CA THR A 74 -41.87 26.28 1.81
C THR A 74 -43.27 26.56 2.35
N VAL A 75 -44.17 25.60 2.19
CA VAL A 75 -45.55 25.65 2.68
C VAL A 75 -45.93 24.34 3.39
N HIS A 76 -46.91 24.42 4.30
CA HIS A 76 -47.39 23.27 5.06
C HIS A 76 -48.91 23.23 5.05
N ALA A 77 -49.50 22.05 4.92
CA ALA A 77 -50.94 21.93 4.86
C ALA A 77 -51.59 22.23 6.22
N HIS A 78 -52.79 22.80 6.24
CA HIS A 78 -53.47 23.16 7.49
C HIS A 78 -53.87 21.94 8.33
N SER A 79 -54.32 20.87 7.68
CA SER A 79 -54.95 19.71 8.35
C SER A 79 -54.31 18.37 8.00
N TYR A 80 -53.25 18.36 7.19
CA TYR A 80 -52.58 17.16 6.73
C TYR A 80 -51.07 17.26 6.98
N PRO A 81 -50.36 16.14 7.23
CA PRO A 81 -48.91 16.14 7.44
C PRO A 81 -48.15 16.28 6.12
N VAL A 82 -48.58 17.20 5.26
CA VAL A 82 -48.02 17.43 3.93
C VAL A 82 -47.24 18.74 3.95
N THR A 83 -45.97 18.66 3.62
CA THR A 83 -45.10 19.84 3.43
C THR A 83 -44.72 19.90 1.97
N ALA A 84 -44.82 21.09 1.37
CA ALA A 84 -44.46 21.30 -0.01
C ALA A 84 -43.43 22.43 -0.12
N PHE A 85 -42.55 22.33 -1.10
CA PHE A 85 -41.49 23.31 -1.31
C PHE A 85 -41.31 23.63 -2.79
N GLN A 86 -40.93 24.88 -3.04
CA GLN A 86 -40.50 25.41 -4.32
C GLN A 86 -39.01 25.70 -4.15
N TRP A 87 -38.18 24.66 -4.20
CA TRP A 87 -36.71 24.72 -4.29
C TRP A 87 -36.13 23.35 -4.64
N HIS A 88 -34.91 23.34 -5.18
CA HIS A 88 -34.20 22.10 -5.51
C HIS A 88 -33.35 21.64 -4.33
N PRO A 89 -33.42 20.36 -3.92
CA PRO A 89 -32.66 19.83 -2.80
C PRO A 89 -31.18 19.61 -3.10
N GLU A 90 -30.70 20.08 -4.25
CA GLU A 90 -29.30 20.04 -4.63
C GLU A 90 -28.75 21.46 -4.46
N LYS A 91 -27.85 21.66 -3.49
CA LYS A 91 -27.10 22.92 -3.39
C LYS A 91 -26.08 22.94 -4.52
N ASN A 92 -26.27 23.82 -5.49
CA ASN A 92 -25.36 23.92 -6.62
C ASN A 92 -24.02 24.56 -6.19
N ALA A 93 -22.94 24.32 -6.93
CA ALA A 93 -21.62 24.88 -6.61
C ALA A 93 -21.58 26.42 -6.67
N PHE A 94 -22.54 27.06 -7.35
CA PHE A 94 -22.64 28.51 -7.54
C PHE A 94 -23.27 29.23 -6.34
N GLU A 95 -23.97 28.51 -5.46
CA GLU A 95 -24.56 29.03 -4.23
C GLU A 95 -23.54 29.16 -3.09
N TRP A 96 -22.36 28.55 -3.23
CA TRP A 96 -21.32 28.58 -2.20
C TRP A 96 -20.60 29.93 -2.14
N GLY A 97 -20.70 30.61 -1.00
CA GLY A 97 -20.02 31.88 -0.73
C GLY A 97 -20.90 33.12 -0.91
N LEU A 98 -22.18 32.96 -1.27
CA LEU A 98 -23.15 34.06 -1.29
C LEU A 98 -23.74 34.28 0.10
N SER A 99 -23.59 35.48 0.65
CA SER A 99 -24.03 35.82 2.01
C SER A 99 -25.55 35.73 2.23
N MET A 100 -26.33 35.71 1.15
CA MET A 100 -27.80 35.62 1.17
C MET A 100 -28.35 34.20 1.28
N ILE A 101 -27.49 33.17 1.22
CA ILE A 101 -27.89 31.75 1.34
C ILE A 101 -27.24 31.17 2.62
N PRO A 102 -28.01 30.78 3.64
CA PRO A 102 -27.45 30.18 4.84
C PRO A 102 -26.87 28.80 4.56
N HIS A 103 -25.61 28.64 4.94
CA HIS A 103 -24.89 27.37 5.00
C HIS A 103 -24.91 26.79 6.42
N SER A 104 -25.97 27.06 7.18
CA SER A 104 -26.15 26.53 8.53
C SER A 104 -26.19 24.99 8.51
N GLU A 105 -25.79 24.38 9.62
CA GLU A 105 -25.88 22.92 9.79
C GLU A 105 -27.33 22.45 9.57
N ASP A 106 -28.31 23.21 10.05
CA ASP A 106 -29.73 22.96 9.85
C ASP A 106 -30.12 22.95 8.37
N ALA A 107 -29.61 23.90 7.58
CA ALA A 107 -29.88 23.93 6.14
C ALA A 107 -29.32 22.71 5.41
N VAL A 108 -28.15 22.21 5.81
CA VAL A 108 -27.55 20.99 5.26
C VAL A 108 -28.38 19.76 5.63
N GLN A 109 -28.77 19.63 6.90
CA GLN A 109 -29.55 18.49 7.39
C GLN A 109 -30.92 18.39 6.70
N VAL A 110 -31.63 19.51 6.55
CA VAL A 110 -32.92 19.54 5.87
C VAL A 110 -32.79 19.17 4.38
N THR A 111 -31.81 19.76 3.69
CA THR A 111 -31.54 19.49 2.27
C THR A 111 -31.23 18.01 2.03
N GLN A 112 -30.36 17.43 2.87
CA GLN A 112 -30.00 16.01 2.79
C GLN A 112 -31.21 15.09 3.02
N HIS A 113 -32.09 15.44 3.96
CA HIS A 113 -33.30 14.66 4.22
C HIS A 113 -34.23 14.64 3.01
N VAL A 114 -34.45 15.79 2.36
CA VAL A 114 -35.28 15.89 1.16
C VAL A 114 -34.68 15.07 0.01
N ALA A 115 -33.38 15.19 -0.23
CA ALA A 115 -32.70 14.43 -1.27
C ALA A 115 -32.87 12.91 -1.06
N ASN A 116 -32.62 12.43 0.16
CA ASN A 116 -32.77 11.02 0.51
C ASN A 116 -34.21 10.53 0.34
N PHE A 117 -35.20 11.35 0.73
CA PHE A 117 -36.61 11.03 0.54
C PHE A 117 -36.97 10.90 -0.94
N LEU A 118 -36.61 11.87 -1.77
CA LEU A 118 -36.91 11.84 -3.21
C LEU A 118 -36.23 10.65 -3.92
N VAL A 119 -34.98 10.36 -3.57
CA VAL A 119 -34.28 9.18 -4.10
C VAL A 119 -34.98 7.88 -3.67
N SER A 120 -35.41 7.78 -2.42
CA SER A 120 -36.15 6.63 -1.90
C SER A 120 -37.49 6.42 -2.63
N GLU A 121 -38.25 7.49 -2.86
CA GLU A 121 -39.52 7.42 -3.60
C GLU A 121 -39.32 7.15 -5.09
N ALA A 122 -38.30 7.74 -5.72
CA ALA A 122 -37.95 7.47 -7.12
C ALA A 122 -37.60 5.99 -7.34
N ARG A 123 -36.90 5.35 -6.39
CA ARG A 123 -36.57 3.92 -6.43
C ARG A 123 -37.80 3.01 -6.39
N LYS A 124 -38.90 3.47 -5.78
CA LYS A 124 -40.17 2.73 -5.70
C LYS A 124 -41.03 2.91 -6.97
N SER A 125 -40.69 3.85 -7.85
CA SER A 125 -41.44 4.09 -9.09
C SER A 125 -41.28 2.93 -10.07
N LEU A 126 -42.40 2.39 -10.53
CA LEU A 126 -42.47 1.39 -11.61
C LEU A 126 -42.30 2.02 -13.00
N ASN A 127 -42.42 3.35 -13.11
CA ASN A 127 -42.15 4.09 -14.35
C ASN A 127 -40.65 4.34 -14.50
N ARG A 128 -39.91 3.31 -14.91
CA ARG A 128 -38.52 3.45 -15.36
C ARG A 128 -38.50 3.72 -16.86
N PRO A 129 -37.76 4.71 -17.36
CA PRO A 129 -37.48 4.79 -18.78
C PRO A 129 -36.75 3.51 -19.22
N PRO A 130 -36.84 3.12 -20.50
CA PRO A 130 -36.01 2.04 -21.05
C PRO A 130 -34.54 2.29 -20.69
N ALA A 131 -33.82 1.25 -20.25
CA ALA A 131 -32.45 1.38 -19.72
C ALA A 131 -31.52 2.19 -20.63
N GLU A 132 -31.70 2.04 -21.94
CA GLU A 132 -30.98 2.76 -23.00
C GLU A 132 -31.12 4.29 -22.89
N LYS A 133 -32.33 4.82 -22.65
CA LYS A 133 -32.54 6.27 -22.47
C LYS A 133 -32.06 6.81 -21.12
N VAL A 134 -31.99 5.95 -20.11
CA VAL A 134 -31.43 6.34 -18.79
C VAL A 134 -29.93 6.48 -18.89
N LEU A 135 -29.27 5.54 -19.58
CA LEU A 135 -27.84 5.54 -19.86
C LEU A 135 -27.44 6.83 -20.59
N ASP A 136 -28.08 7.19 -21.70
CA ASP A 136 -27.78 8.40 -22.47
C ASP A 136 -27.88 9.71 -21.66
N ASN A 137 -28.66 9.72 -20.57
CA ASN A 137 -28.92 10.90 -19.76
C ASN A 137 -28.25 10.86 -18.38
N LEU A 138 -27.39 9.88 -18.10
CA LEU A 138 -26.58 9.89 -16.88
C LEU A 138 -25.71 11.14 -16.87
N ILE A 139 -25.61 11.82 -15.72
CA ILE A 139 -24.75 13.00 -15.54
C ILE A 139 -23.28 12.72 -15.91
N TYR A 140 -22.87 11.44 -15.85
CA TYR A 140 -21.55 10.95 -16.24
C TYR A 140 -21.29 10.95 -17.76
N ASN A 141 -22.34 11.06 -18.59
CA ASN A 141 -22.27 11.12 -20.04
C ASN A 141 -22.25 12.56 -20.58
N TYR A 142 -22.42 13.56 -19.72
CA TYR A 142 -22.27 14.98 -20.07
C TYR A 142 -20.90 15.47 -19.62
N SER A 143 -20.11 16.00 -20.56
CA SER A 143 -18.86 16.68 -20.23
C SER A 143 -19.15 18.00 -19.51
N PRO A 144 -18.55 18.28 -18.33
CA PRO A 144 -18.71 19.59 -17.70
C PRO A 144 -18.13 20.68 -18.60
N THR A 145 -18.97 21.62 -19.02
CA THR A 145 -18.52 22.79 -19.77
C THR A 145 -17.99 23.83 -18.79
N TYR A 146 -16.66 23.92 -18.67
CA TYR A 146 -16.02 24.93 -17.84
C TYR A 146 -16.26 26.33 -18.42
N CYS A 147 -17.11 27.13 -17.75
CA CYS A 147 -17.45 28.49 -18.16
C CYS A 147 -16.51 29.55 -17.54
N GLY A 148 -15.40 29.13 -16.91
CA GLY A 148 -14.38 30.02 -16.36
C GLY A 148 -13.50 30.62 -17.46
N LYS A 149 -13.13 31.90 -17.32
CA LYS A 149 -12.22 32.58 -18.26
C LYS A 149 -10.93 31.77 -18.42
N ALA A 150 -10.61 31.48 -19.68
CA ALA A 150 -9.47 30.70 -20.12
C ALA A 150 -8.16 31.11 -19.42
N GLY A 151 -7.70 30.25 -18.51
CA GLY A 151 -6.36 30.27 -17.94
C GLY A 151 -5.81 28.86 -18.00
N HIS A 152 -4.99 28.60 -19.03
CA HIS A 152 -4.28 27.34 -19.31
C HIS A 152 -5.15 26.08 -19.37
N CYS A 153 -5.81 25.92 -20.51
CA CYS A 153 -6.29 24.62 -20.99
C CYS A 153 -5.11 23.64 -21.02
N PHE A 154 -5.29 22.43 -20.50
CA PHE A 154 -4.45 21.29 -20.87
C PHE A 154 -4.60 21.12 -22.39
N ASP A 155 -3.56 21.44 -23.15
CA ASP A 155 -3.46 20.98 -24.53
C ASP A 155 -3.60 19.45 -24.50
N MET A 156 -4.57 18.91 -25.24
CA MET A 156 -4.63 17.49 -25.58
C MET A 156 -3.49 17.16 -26.56
N ALA A 157 -2.25 17.32 -26.11
CA ALA A 157 -1.09 16.81 -26.81
C ALA A 157 -1.18 15.29 -26.77
N THR A 158 -1.19 14.66 -27.93
CA THR A 158 -1.08 13.20 -28.09
C THR A 158 0.22 12.73 -27.41
N HIS A 159 0.11 12.19 -26.18
CA HIS A 159 1.26 11.65 -25.46
C HIS A 159 1.79 10.42 -26.19
N THR A 160 3.02 10.53 -26.70
CA THR A 160 3.78 9.40 -27.24
C THR A 160 4.72 8.90 -26.15
N PRO A 161 4.49 7.69 -25.60
CA PRO A 161 5.39 7.11 -24.59
C PRO A 161 6.83 7.02 -25.09
N LYS A 162 7.83 7.25 -24.23
CA LYS A 162 9.25 7.01 -24.56
C LYS A 162 9.90 6.05 -23.58
N ASN A 163 9.75 6.33 -22.29
CA ASN A 163 10.34 5.54 -21.21
C ASN A 163 9.23 4.94 -20.35
N ILE A 164 9.02 3.63 -20.49
CA ILE A 164 7.89 2.91 -19.90
C ILE A 164 8.40 2.00 -18.78
N LEU A 165 7.88 2.20 -17.57
CA LEU A 165 8.05 1.26 -16.47
C LEU A 165 6.89 0.27 -16.44
N ILE A 166 7.19 -1.02 -16.57
CA ILE A 166 6.21 -2.11 -16.44
C ILE A 166 6.51 -2.87 -15.16
N THR A 167 5.62 -2.79 -14.17
CA THR A 167 5.82 -3.52 -12.91
C THR A 167 5.20 -4.91 -13.00
N GLY A 168 5.85 -5.95 -12.47
CA GLY A 168 5.30 -7.31 -12.48
C GLY A 168 5.48 -8.07 -13.80
N ALA A 169 6.38 -7.62 -14.68
CA ALA A 169 6.54 -8.16 -16.03
C ALA A 169 7.28 -9.50 -16.12
N ALA A 170 7.79 -10.05 -15.00
CA ALA A 170 8.20 -11.45 -14.96
C ALA A 170 7.00 -12.39 -14.72
N GLY A 171 5.82 -11.86 -14.41
CA GLY A 171 4.56 -12.60 -14.34
C GLY A 171 3.94 -12.88 -15.71
N PHE A 172 2.74 -13.46 -15.70
CA PHE A 172 2.04 -13.93 -16.91
C PHE A 172 1.69 -12.80 -17.89
N ILE A 173 0.64 -12.01 -17.65
CA ILE A 173 0.08 -11.04 -18.62
C ILE A 173 1.13 -9.98 -19.00
N ALA A 174 1.80 -9.42 -18.00
CA ALA A 174 2.73 -8.32 -18.18
C ALA A 174 3.98 -8.70 -19.00
N SER A 175 4.40 -9.97 -18.99
CA SER A 175 5.50 -10.43 -19.85
C SER A 175 5.13 -10.38 -21.33
N HIS A 176 3.89 -10.76 -21.70
CA HIS A 176 3.39 -10.66 -23.06
C HIS A 176 3.32 -9.19 -23.51
N VAL A 177 2.81 -8.31 -22.64
CA VAL A 177 2.78 -6.86 -22.90
C VAL A 177 4.20 -6.31 -23.10
N ALA A 178 5.13 -6.62 -22.20
CA ALA A 178 6.51 -6.16 -22.29
C ALA A 178 7.19 -6.66 -23.58
N ASN A 179 7.15 -7.97 -23.87
CA ASN A 179 7.76 -8.53 -25.07
C ASN A 179 7.17 -7.94 -26.35
N ARG A 180 5.85 -7.69 -26.37
CA ARG A 180 5.17 -7.07 -27.50
C ARG A 180 5.63 -5.63 -27.71
N LEU A 181 5.69 -4.82 -26.65
CA LEU A 181 6.13 -3.43 -26.74
C LEU A 181 7.60 -3.32 -27.15
N ILE A 182 8.46 -4.16 -26.58
CA ILE A 182 9.91 -4.19 -26.90
C ILE A 182 10.12 -4.52 -28.38
N ARG A 183 9.39 -5.51 -28.92
CA ARG A 183 9.49 -5.95 -30.31
C ARG A 183 8.92 -4.92 -31.29
N ASN A 184 7.76 -4.34 -30.99
CA ASN A 184 7.03 -3.51 -31.94
C ASN A 184 7.48 -2.03 -31.91
N TYR A 185 8.06 -1.58 -30.80
CA TYR A 185 8.47 -0.18 -30.59
C TYR A 185 9.95 -0.11 -30.16
N PRO A 186 10.89 -0.23 -31.11
CA PRO A 186 12.33 -0.21 -30.81
C PRO A 186 12.80 1.11 -30.19
N ASP A 187 12.09 2.21 -30.45
CA ASP A 187 12.38 3.54 -29.90
C ASP A 187 11.90 3.72 -28.46
N TYR A 188 11.10 2.78 -27.93
CA TYR A 188 10.64 2.81 -26.54
C TYR A 188 11.65 2.12 -25.65
N LYS A 189 12.04 2.79 -24.56
CA LYS A 189 12.81 2.17 -23.50
C LYS A 189 11.86 1.52 -22.49
N ILE A 190 11.93 0.19 -22.39
CA ILE A 190 11.10 -0.61 -21.50
C ILE A 190 11.93 -1.03 -20.28
N VAL A 191 11.53 -0.53 -19.11
CA VAL A 191 12.11 -0.90 -17.83
C VAL A 191 11.11 -1.79 -17.09
N VAL A 192 11.53 -2.99 -16.71
CA VAL A 192 10.73 -3.92 -15.93
C VAL A 192 11.16 -3.88 -14.47
N LEU A 193 10.19 -3.73 -13.57
CA LEU A 193 10.40 -3.84 -12.12
C LEU A 193 9.62 -5.04 -11.57
N ASP A 194 10.32 -6.04 -11.05
CA ASP A 194 9.69 -7.25 -10.53
C ASP A 194 10.46 -7.81 -9.32
N LYS A 195 9.75 -8.26 -8.28
CA LYS A 195 10.38 -8.84 -7.08
C LYS A 195 10.75 -10.32 -7.24
N LEU A 196 10.32 -10.95 -8.33
CA LEU A 196 10.45 -12.38 -8.63
C LEU A 196 9.78 -13.24 -7.56
N ASP A 197 8.48 -13.02 -7.39
CA ASP A 197 7.64 -13.83 -6.49
C ASP A 197 7.38 -15.23 -7.07
N TYR A 198 6.69 -16.10 -6.34
CA TYR A 198 6.50 -17.51 -6.69
C TYR A 198 5.87 -17.72 -8.09
N CYS A 199 5.01 -16.81 -8.54
CA CYS A 199 4.34 -16.87 -9.85
C CYS A 199 5.06 -16.04 -10.93
N SER A 200 6.32 -15.68 -10.70
CA SER A 200 7.15 -14.87 -11.60
C SER A 200 8.36 -15.66 -12.09
N ASN A 201 8.70 -15.52 -13.37
CA ASN A 201 9.82 -16.23 -13.96
C ASN A 201 10.50 -15.38 -15.04
N LEU A 202 11.82 -15.16 -14.88
CA LEU A 202 12.62 -14.43 -15.85
C LEU A 202 12.61 -15.07 -17.25
N LYS A 203 12.34 -16.38 -17.34
CA LYS A 203 12.20 -17.08 -18.62
C LYS A 203 11.12 -16.43 -19.51
N ASN A 204 10.08 -15.85 -18.92
CA ASN A 204 8.99 -15.18 -19.63
C ASN A 204 9.46 -13.96 -20.44
N LEU A 205 10.62 -13.38 -20.09
CA LEU A 205 11.21 -12.21 -20.75
C LEU A 205 12.40 -12.58 -21.67
N LEU A 206 12.71 -13.87 -21.83
CA LEU A 206 13.79 -14.33 -22.72
C LEU A 206 13.69 -13.81 -24.16
N PRO A 207 12.50 -13.73 -24.79
CA PRO A 207 12.38 -13.20 -26.15
C PRO A 207 12.95 -11.79 -26.32
N SER A 208 13.02 -11.01 -25.23
CA SER A 208 13.47 -9.62 -25.22
C SER A 208 14.78 -9.40 -24.47
N LYS A 209 15.41 -10.45 -23.93
CA LYS A 209 16.58 -10.34 -23.03
C LYS A 209 17.76 -9.62 -23.67
N SER A 210 17.96 -9.80 -24.98
CA SER A 210 19.06 -9.20 -25.75
C SER A 210 18.69 -7.86 -26.40
N SER A 211 17.46 -7.37 -26.23
CA SER A 211 17.01 -6.15 -26.88
C SER A 211 17.67 -4.93 -26.22
N PRO A 212 18.23 -3.98 -27.00
CA PRO A 212 18.96 -2.83 -26.45
C PRO A 212 18.06 -1.85 -25.70
N ASN A 213 16.76 -1.90 -25.96
CA ASN A 213 15.74 -1.06 -25.36
C ASN A 213 15.04 -1.71 -24.15
N PHE A 214 15.56 -2.84 -23.64
CA PHE A 214 15.03 -3.57 -22.50
C PHE A 214 15.96 -3.49 -21.28
N LYS A 215 15.40 -3.20 -20.11
CA LYS A 215 16.11 -3.26 -18.83
C LYS A 215 15.26 -3.98 -17.79
N PHE A 216 15.85 -4.98 -17.13
CA PHE A 216 15.22 -5.65 -15.98
C PHE A 216 15.81 -5.14 -14.66
N VAL A 217 14.93 -4.89 -13.68
CA VAL A 217 15.28 -4.48 -12.33
C VAL A 217 14.57 -5.39 -11.34
N LYS A 218 15.35 -6.14 -10.56
CA LYS A 218 14.80 -6.94 -9.46
C LYS A 218 14.50 -6.03 -8.26
N GLY A 219 13.26 -5.97 -7.83
CA GLY A 219 12.89 -5.24 -6.63
C GLY A 219 11.38 -5.15 -6.38
N ASP A 220 11.03 -4.67 -5.19
CA ASP A 220 9.66 -4.57 -4.72
C ASP A 220 9.13 -3.14 -4.91
N ILE A 221 7.92 -3.02 -5.47
CA ILE A 221 7.22 -1.73 -5.60
C ILE A 221 6.92 -1.07 -4.25
N GLY A 222 6.91 -1.83 -3.15
CA GLY A 222 6.82 -1.29 -1.79
C GLY A 222 8.09 -0.55 -1.33
N SER A 223 9.19 -0.60 -2.10
CA SER A 223 10.40 0.18 -1.84
C SER A 223 10.31 1.55 -2.53
N ALA A 224 9.86 2.57 -1.79
CA ALA A 224 9.77 3.92 -2.36
C ALA A 224 11.13 4.47 -2.85
N ASP A 225 12.25 4.10 -2.23
CA ASP A 225 13.59 4.51 -2.66
C ASP A 225 13.89 3.99 -4.06
N LEU A 226 13.65 2.70 -4.26
CA LEU A 226 13.87 2.05 -5.55
C LEU A 226 12.94 2.64 -6.61
N VAL A 227 11.66 2.81 -6.29
CA VAL A 227 10.69 3.37 -7.22
C VAL A 227 11.09 4.80 -7.60
N ASN A 228 11.33 5.69 -6.64
CA ASN A 228 11.77 7.07 -6.91
C ASN A 228 13.06 7.10 -7.73
N PHE A 229 14.05 6.28 -7.35
CA PHE A 229 15.30 6.15 -8.09
C PHE A 229 15.05 5.76 -9.55
N LEU A 230 14.21 4.76 -9.81
CA LEU A 230 13.91 4.30 -11.17
C LEU A 230 13.17 5.35 -11.98
N LEU A 231 12.15 6.01 -11.39
CA LEU A 231 11.40 7.05 -12.10
C LEU A 231 12.34 8.15 -12.59
N ILE A 232 13.25 8.63 -11.73
CA ILE A 232 14.18 9.71 -12.04
C ILE A 232 15.28 9.24 -13.00
N THR A 233 16.03 8.18 -12.63
CA THR A 233 17.24 7.76 -13.36
C THR A 233 16.93 7.20 -14.74
N GLU A 234 15.79 6.54 -14.91
CA GLU A 234 15.36 6.03 -16.20
C GLU A 234 14.50 7.04 -16.99
N SER A 235 14.24 8.22 -16.40
CA SER A 235 13.40 9.28 -16.98
C SER A 235 12.03 8.77 -17.41
N ILE A 236 11.41 7.94 -16.56
CA ILE A 236 10.12 7.29 -16.83
C ILE A 236 9.03 8.34 -17.05
N ASP A 237 8.34 8.26 -18.19
CA ASP A 237 7.18 9.11 -18.49
C ASP A 237 5.86 8.34 -18.40
N THR A 238 5.91 7.01 -18.53
CA THR A 238 4.73 6.16 -18.56
C THR A 238 4.89 4.96 -17.64
N ILE A 239 3.86 4.62 -16.88
CA ILE A 239 3.85 3.45 -16.00
C ILE A 239 2.70 2.54 -16.41
N MET A 240 2.98 1.24 -16.54
CA MET A 240 1.97 0.19 -16.66
C MET A 240 2.09 -0.75 -15.46
N HIS A 241 1.14 -0.66 -14.54
CA HIS A 241 1.23 -1.26 -13.22
C HIS A 241 0.45 -2.58 -13.14
N PHE A 242 1.14 -3.72 -13.35
CA PHE A 242 0.56 -5.07 -13.27
C PHE A 242 0.90 -5.83 -11.98
N ALA A 243 1.89 -5.36 -11.22
CA ALA A 243 2.40 -6.08 -10.05
C ALA A 243 1.31 -6.23 -8.98
N ALA A 244 0.95 -7.47 -8.66
CA ALA A 244 -0.06 -7.80 -7.67
C ALA A 244 0.08 -9.26 -7.19
N GLN A 245 -0.47 -9.54 -6.03
CA GLN A 245 -0.82 -10.90 -5.60
C GLN A 245 -2.25 -11.22 -6.05
N THR A 246 -2.46 -12.37 -6.70
CA THR A 246 -3.69 -12.63 -7.50
C THR A 246 -4.40 -13.96 -7.24
N HIS A 247 -3.88 -14.86 -6.43
CA HIS A 247 -4.54 -16.16 -6.21
C HIS A 247 -5.69 -16.06 -5.20
N VAL A 248 -6.94 -16.14 -5.67
CA VAL A 248 -8.14 -15.97 -4.84
C VAL A 248 -8.16 -16.90 -3.63
N ASP A 249 -7.87 -18.20 -3.79
CA ASP A 249 -7.87 -19.14 -2.64
C ASP A 249 -6.80 -18.77 -1.59
N ASN A 250 -5.64 -18.26 -2.02
CA ASN A 250 -4.58 -17.85 -1.09
C ASN A 250 -4.96 -16.58 -0.34
N SER A 251 -5.83 -15.74 -0.91
CA SER A 251 -6.26 -14.48 -0.32
C SER A 251 -7.10 -14.67 0.96
N PHE A 252 -7.83 -15.78 1.08
CA PHE A 252 -8.57 -16.12 2.31
C PHE A 252 -7.64 -16.49 3.46
N GLY A 253 -6.52 -17.16 3.18
CA GLY A 253 -5.53 -17.56 4.19
C GLY A 253 -4.49 -16.47 4.53
N ASN A 254 -4.24 -15.52 3.62
CA ASN A 254 -3.16 -14.53 3.76
C ASN A 254 -3.56 -13.13 3.24
N SER A 255 -4.74 -12.65 3.63
CA SER A 255 -5.29 -11.35 3.17
C SER A 255 -4.39 -10.13 3.46
N PHE A 256 -3.56 -10.19 4.50
CA PHE A 256 -2.60 -9.13 4.83
C PHE A 256 -1.51 -8.95 3.77
N GLU A 257 -0.95 -10.03 3.22
CA GLU A 257 0.05 -9.91 2.13
C GLU A 257 -0.59 -9.37 0.85
N PHE A 258 -1.86 -9.68 0.57
CA PHE A 258 -2.60 -9.07 -0.54
C PHE A 258 -2.77 -7.56 -0.32
N THR A 259 -3.11 -7.13 0.88
CA THR A 259 -3.22 -5.70 1.23
C THR A 259 -1.88 -4.99 1.06
N LYS A 260 -0.79 -5.59 1.53
CA LYS A 260 0.57 -5.05 1.42
C LYS A 260 1.05 -4.94 -0.03
N ASN A 261 0.85 -5.98 -0.84
CA ASN A 261 1.32 -5.98 -2.22
C ASN A 261 0.41 -5.12 -3.13
N ASN A 262 -0.91 -5.27 -3.01
CA ASN A 262 -1.86 -4.65 -3.95
C ASN A 262 -2.17 -3.20 -3.56
N ILE A 263 -2.47 -2.92 -2.28
CA ILE A 263 -2.84 -1.56 -1.85
C ILE A 263 -1.59 -0.75 -1.52
N TYR A 264 -0.77 -1.22 -0.57
CA TYR A 264 0.41 -0.44 -0.13
C TYR A 264 1.43 -0.28 -1.26
N GLY A 265 1.70 -1.33 -2.04
CA GLY A 265 2.56 -1.25 -3.23
C GLY A 265 2.08 -0.22 -4.26
N THR A 266 0.77 -0.23 -4.59
CA THR A 266 0.17 0.80 -5.46
C THR A 266 0.32 2.19 -4.87
N HIS A 267 0.08 2.35 -3.57
CA HIS A 267 0.18 3.64 -2.89
C HIS A 267 1.60 4.23 -2.93
N VAL A 268 2.62 3.40 -2.70
CA VAL A 268 4.03 3.81 -2.82
C VAL A 268 4.33 4.30 -4.23
N LEU A 269 3.84 3.59 -5.25
CA LEU A 269 4.04 3.97 -6.64
C LEU A 269 3.34 5.30 -6.96
N LEU A 270 2.10 5.50 -6.50
CA LEU A 270 1.35 6.76 -6.68
C LEU A 270 2.03 7.96 -6.00
N GLU A 271 2.52 7.80 -4.77
CA GLU A 271 3.26 8.85 -4.07
C GLU A 271 4.56 9.19 -4.79
N ALA A 272 5.30 8.21 -5.30
CA ALA A 272 6.49 8.45 -6.11
C ALA A 272 6.15 9.21 -7.42
N CYS A 273 5.04 8.89 -8.08
CA CYS A 273 4.58 9.61 -9.26
C CYS A 273 4.26 11.08 -8.94
N LYS A 274 3.57 11.32 -7.82
CA LYS A 274 3.23 12.66 -7.34
C LYS A 274 4.48 13.48 -6.99
N VAL A 275 5.43 12.88 -6.29
CA VAL A 275 6.69 13.55 -5.88
C VAL A 275 7.54 13.93 -7.10
N THR A 276 7.64 13.03 -8.09
CA THR A 276 8.46 13.27 -9.28
C THR A 276 7.80 14.20 -10.29
N GLY A 277 6.47 14.20 -10.39
CA GLY A 277 5.71 15.11 -11.26
C GLY A 277 5.94 14.93 -12.77
N GLN A 278 6.72 13.92 -13.19
CA GLN A 278 7.12 13.72 -14.59
C GLN A 278 6.23 12.74 -15.35
N ILE A 279 5.39 11.97 -14.65
CA ILE A 279 4.53 10.95 -15.26
C ILE A 279 3.44 11.61 -16.11
N LYS A 280 3.36 11.17 -17.36
CA LYS A 280 2.40 11.62 -18.37
C LYS A 280 1.27 10.62 -18.61
N ARG A 281 1.47 9.35 -18.24
CA ARG A 281 0.42 8.31 -18.31
C ARG A 281 0.68 7.22 -17.26
N PHE A 282 -0.34 6.91 -16.46
CA PHE A 282 -0.30 5.86 -15.45
C PHE A 282 -1.43 4.86 -15.69
N ILE A 283 -1.11 3.67 -16.19
CA ILE A 283 -2.09 2.62 -16.48
C ILE A 283 -2.13 1.64 -15.31
N HIS A 284 -3.21 1.67 -14.53
CA HIS A 284 -3.47 0.72 -13.46
C HIS A 284 -4.22 -0.50 -13.97
N VAL A 285 -3.63 -1.67 -13.80
CA VAL A 285 -4.24 -2.93 -14.24
C VAL A 285 -5.04 -3.55 -13.11
N SER A 286 -6.35 -3.67 -13.29
CA SER A 286 -7.28 -4.30 -12.36
C SER A 286 -8.03 -5.48 -13.03
N THR A 287 -9.12 -5.93 -12.41
CA THR A 287 -9.84 -7.17 -12.73
C THR A 287 -11.34 -6.92 -12.76
N ASP A 288 -12.10 -7.71 -13.49
CA ASP A 288 -13.57 -7.72 -13.46
C ASP A 288 -14.16 -8.13 -12.10
N GLU A 289 -13.48 -8.95 -11.31
CA GLU A 289 -13.90 -9.37 -9.96
C GLU A 289 -14.19 -8.20 -9.00
N VAL A 290 -13.71 -6.98 -9.30
CA VAL A 290 -14.04 -5.78 -8.52
C VAL A 290 -15.50 -5.40 -8.62
N TYR A 291 -16.20 -5.80 -9.69
CA TYR A 291 -17.64 -5.59 -9.86
C TYR A 291 -18.47 -6.57 -9.02
N GLY A 292 -17.87 -7.68 -8.59
CA GLY A 292 -18.58 -8.77 -7.93
C GLY A 292 -19.41 -9.61 -8.88
N GLU A 293 -20.27 -10.43 -8.29
CA GLU A 293 -21.16 -11.34 -9.00
C GLU A 293 -22.17 -10.60 -9.88
N THR A 294 -22.40 -11.11 -11.09
CA THR A 294 -23.44 -10.63 -12.00
C THR A 294 -24.61 -11.60 -12.01
N ASP A 295 -25.85 -11.09 -11.97
CA ASP A 295 -27.06 -11.91 -12.07
C ASP A 295 -27.05 -12.80 -13.33
N GLU A 296 -27.49 -14.05 -13.20
CA GLU A 296 -27.54 -15.01 -14.31
C GLU A 296 -28.46 -14.52 -15.46
N ASP A 297 -29.54 -13.80 -15.12
CA ASP A 297 -30.48 -13.24 -16.09
C ASP A 297 -30.02 -11.90 -16.71
N ALA A 298 -28.84 -11.40 -16.33
CA ALA A 298 -28.34 -10.13 -16.86
C ALA A 298 -28.07 -10.21 -18.37
N VAL A 299 -28.75 -9.34 -19.11
CA VAL A 299 -28.61 -9.21 -20.58
C VAL A 299 -27.46 -8.27 -20.97
N VAL A 300 -27.09 -7.36 -20.06
CA VAL A 300 -26.02 -6.36 -20.26
C VAL A 300 -24.94 -6.58 -19.22
N GLY A 301 -23.69 -6.65 -19.66
CA GLY A 301 -22.53 -6.80 -18.77
C GLY A 301 -22.24 -5.54 -17.98
N ASN A 302 -21.40 -5.68 -16.96
CA ASN A 302 -20.92 -4.54 -16.20
C ASN A 302 -20.08 -3.61 -17.07
N HIS A 303 -20.55 -2.36 -17.22
CA HIS A 303 -19.82 -1.30 -17.91
C HIS A 303 -18.87 -0.57 -16.94
N GLU A 304 -18.05 0.34 -17.42
CA GLU A 304 -17.02 0.99 -16.62
C GLU A 304 -17.54 1.83 -15.44
N ALA A 305 -18.76 2.37 -15.56
CA ALA A 305 -19.45 3.10 -14.50
C ALA A 305 -20.22 2.20 -13.49
N SER A 306 -20.18 0.87 -13.64
CA SER A 306 -20.80 -0.05 -12.67
C SER A 306 -20.15 0.07 -11.29
N GLN A 307 -20.94 -0.19 -10.25
CA GLN A 307 -20.46 -0.14 -8.87
C GLN A 307 -19.44 -1.25 -8.60
N LEU A 308 -18.43 -0.95 -7.78
CA LEU A 308 -17.49 -1.97 -7.31
C LEU A 308 -18.07 -2.66 -6.08
N LEU A 309 -18.30 -3.97 -6.18
CA LEU A 309 -18.88 -4.83 -5.14
C LEU A 309 -18.00 -6.09 -4.94
N PRO A 310 -16.72 -5.93 -4.57
CA PRO A 310 -15.81 -7.07 -4.44
C PRO A 310 -16.27 -8.07 -3.37
N THR A 311 -16.25 -9.35 -3.71
CA THR A 311 -16.77 -10.47 -2.89
C THR A 311 -15.69 -11.27 -2.16
N ASN A 312 -14.40 -11.05 -2.47
CA ASN A 312 -13.28 -11.82 -1.91
C ASN A 312 -12.09 -10.91 -1.53
N PRO A 313 -11.15 -11.36 -0.66
CA PRO A 313 -10.06 -10.51 -0.21
C PRO A 313 -9.14 -10.02 -1.34
N TYR A 314 -8.93 -10.82 -2.39
CA TYR A 314 -8.17 -10.38 -3.57
C TYR A 314 -8.88 -9.23 -4.29
N SER A 315 -10.13 -9.42 -4.70
CA SER A 315 -10.90 -8.38 -5.40
C SER A 315 -11.10 -7.12 -4.56
N ALA A 316 -11.26 -7.27 -3.24
CA ALA A 316 -11.34 -6.14 -2.30
C ALA A 316 -10.04 -5.32 -2.29
N THR A 317 -8.87 -5.97 -2.31
CA THR A 317 -7.59 -5.24 -2.36
C THR A 317 -7.33 -4.58 -3.72
N LYS A 318 -7.83 -5.16 -4.82
CA LYS A 318 -7.79 -4.54 -6.16
C LYS A 318 -8.69 -3.32 -6.24
N ALA A 319 -9.93 -3.43 -5.76
CA ALA A 319 -10.85 -2.29 -5.66
C ALA A 319 -10.30 -1.18 -4.73
N GLY A 320 -9.69 -1.56 -3.60
CA GLY A 320 -9.02 -0.60 -2.70
C GLY A 320 -7.86 0.15 -3.37
N ALA A 321 -7.06 -0.54 -4.19
CA ALA A 321 -6.02 0.09 -4.99
C ALA A 321 -6.60 1.04 -6.07
N GLU A 322 -7.70 0.65 -6.74
CA GLU A 322 -8.40 1.52 -7.69
C GLU A 322 -8.92 2.80 -7.03
N MET A 323 -9.46 2.72 -5.81
CA MET A 323 -9.91 3.91 -5.08
C MET A 323 -8.78 4.89 -4.81
N LEU A 324 -7.57 4.39 -4.50
CA LEU A 324 -6.39 5.24 -4.37
C LEU A 324 -5.99 5.86 -5.71
N VAL A 325 -5.92 5.07 -6.79
CA VAL A 325 -5.58 5.59 -8.13
C VAL A 325 -6.54 6.70 -8.55
N MET A 326 -7.85 6.49 -8.36
CA MET A 326 -8.88 7.47 -8.65
C MET A 326 -8.72 8.74 -7.79
N ALA A 327 -8.48 8.58 -6.49
CA ALA A 327 -8.26 9.71 -5.58
C ALA A 327 -7.02 10.52 -5.98
N TYR A 328 -5.94 9.87 -6.41
CA TYR A 328 -4.72 10.56 -6.82
C TYR A 328 -4.88 11.28 -8.16
N GLY A 329 -5.62 10.69 -9.10
CA GLY A 329 -6.00 11.38 -10.34
C GLY A 329 -6.80 12.66 -10.05
N ARG A 330 -7.78 12.60 -9.15
CA ARG A 330 -8.64 13.75 -8.81
C ARG A 330 -7.94 14.80 -7.97
N SER A 331 -7.21 14.40 -6.94
CA SER A 331 -6.63 15.32 -5.95
C SER A 331 -5.30 15.93 -6.39
N TYR A 332 -4.54 15.23 -7.25
CA TYR A 332 -3.19 15.64 -7.65
C TYR A 332 -3.01 15.75 -9.16
N GLY A 333 -4.05 15.56 -9.95
CA GLY A 333 -3.98 15.65 -11.41
C GLY A 333 -3.12 14.57 -12.07
N LEU A 334 -2.90 13.43 -11.39
CA LEU A 334 -2.11 12.34 -11.96
C LEU A 334 -2.82 11.76 -13.19
N PRO A 335 -2.13 11.56 -14.34
CA PRO A 335 -2.78 11.16 -15.59
C PRO A 335 -3.05 9.64 -15.62
N VAL A 336 -4.05 9.22 -14.84
CA VAL A 336 -4.38 7.81 -14.60
C VAL A 336 -5.35 7.24 -15.64
N ILE A 337 -5.17 5.98 -16.01
CA ILE A 337 -6.09 5.16 -16.79
C ILE A 337 -6.23 3.84 -16.03
N THR A 338 -7.43 3.32 -15.87
CA THR A 338 -7.64 2.02 -15.21
C THR A 338 -8.15 1.01 -16.24
N THR A 339 -7.66 -0.23 -16.18
CA THR A 339 -8.18 -1.32 -17.00
C THR A 339 -8.79 -2.40 -16.11
N ARG A 340 -9.90 -3.02 -16.52
CA ARG A 340 -10.51 -4.16 -15.81
C ARG A 340 -10.69 -5.30 -16.81
N GLY A 341 -9.98 -6.40 -16.62
CA GLY A 341 -9.98 -7.52 -17.58
C GLY A 341 -10.73 -8.75 -17.08
N ASN A 342 -11.27 -9.54 -18.02
CA ASN A 342 -11.74 -10.91 -17.77
C ASN A 342 -10.57 -11.88 -17.50
N ASN A 343 -10.89 -13.16 -17.24
CA ASN A 343 -9.89 -14.22 -17.10
C ASN A 343 -9.01 -14.33 -18.36
N VAL A 344 -7.70 -14.22 -18.16
CA VAL A 344 -6.71 -14.37 -19.24
C VAL A 344 -6.13 -15.78 -19.20
N TYR A 345 -5.87 -16.36 -20.37
CA TYR A 345 -5.21 -17.66 -20.51
C TYR A 345 -4.20 -17.66 -21.67
N GLY A 346 -3.20 -18.54 -21.58
CA GLY A 346 -2.13 -18.59 -22.57
C GLY A 346 -0.82 -19.18 -22.06
N PRO A 347 0.22 -19.18 -22.91
CA PRO A 347 1.60 -19.45 -22.53
C PRO A 347 2.05 -18.68 -21.28
N ASN A 348 3.02 -19.18 -20.52
CA ASN A 348 3.56 -18.50 -19.32
C ASN A 348 2.55 -18.25 -18.18
N GLN A 349 1.38 -18.89 -18.16
CA GLN A 349 0.50 -18.81 -17.00
C GLN A 349 0.98 -19.78 -15.89
N PHE A 350 0.92 -19.36 -14.63
CA PHE A 350 1.38 -20.22 -13.52
C PHE A 350 0.41 -21.41 -13.32
N PRO A 351 0.91 -22.66 -13.15
CA PRO A 351 0.11 -23.90 -13.06
C PRO A 351 -0.93 -24.05 -11.94
N GLU A 352 -1.11 -23.06 -11.08
CA GLU A 352 -2.22 -23.04 -10.11
C GLU A 352 -3.55 -22.66 -10.76
N LYS A 353 -3.51 -21.93 -11.89
CA LYS A 353 -4.70 -21.44 -12.60
C LYS A 353 -5.37 -22.56 -13.38
N LEU A 354 -6.67 -22.44 -13.60
CA LEU A 354 -7.57 -23.49 -14.13
C LEU A 354 -7.02 -24.21 -15.38
N ILE A 355 -6.80 -23.47 -16.47
CA ILE A 355 -6.43 -24.05 -17.77
C ILE A 355 -5.05 -24.73 -17.71
N PRO A 356 -3.97 -24.07 -17.20
CA PRO A 356 -2.67 -24.71 -17.00
C PRO A 356 -2.73 -25.95 -16.11
N LYS A 357 -3.48 -25.90 -15.01
CA LYS A 357 -3.65 -27.03 -14.08
C LYS A 357 -4.24 -28.23 -14.80
N PHE A 358 -5.33 -28.01 -15.55
CA PHE A 358 -6.01 -29.07 -16.29
C PHE A 358 -5.14 -29.65 -17.39
N ILE A 359 -4.40 -28.82 -18.13
CA ILE A 359 -3.47 -29.29 -19.16
C ILE A 359 -2.39 -30.19 -18.53
N LEU A 360 -1.74 -29.76 -17.44
CA LEU A 360 -0.68 -30.55 -16.81
C LEU A 360 -1.20 -31.83 -16.13
N LEU A 361 -2.39 -31.80 -15.53
CA LEU A 361 -3.02 -32.99 -14.98
C LEU A 361 -3.41 -33.99 -16.08
N ALA A 362 -3.98 -33.50 -17.19
CA ALA A 362 -4.29 -34.32 -18.35
C ALA A 362 -3.02 -34.96 -18.96
N MET A 363 -1.92 -34.20 -19.08
CA MET A 363 -0.61 -34.72 -19.50
C MET A 363 -0.09 -35.83 -18.59
N GLN A 364 -0.43 -35.79 -17.30
CA GLN A 364 -0.05 -36.80 -16.30
C GLN A 364 -1.05 -37.95 -16.18
N GLY A 365 -2.14 -37.95 -16.97
CA GLY A 365 -3.24 -38.91 -16.83
C GLY A 365 -3.95 -38.83 -15.47
N LYS A 366 -3.86 -37.69 -14.78
CA LYS A 366 -4.48 -37.46 -13.47
C LYS A 366 -5.87 -36.83 -13.61
N PRO A 367 -6.73 -36.99 -12.59
CA PRO A 367 -8.06 -36.36 -12.62
C PRO A 367 -7.99 -34.83 -12.61
N LEU A 368 -8.92 -34.17 -13.31
CA LEU A 368 -9.09 -32.72 -13.39
C LEU A 368 -10.07 -32.28 -12.29
N PRO A 369 -9.61 -31.56 -11.25
CA PRO A 369 -10.46 -31.15 -10.15
C PRO A 369 -11.33 -29.93 -10.51
N ILE A 370 -12.65 -30.07 -10.41
CA ILE A 370 -13.61 -28.97 -10.57
C ILE A 370 -14.18 -28.60 -9.21
N HIS A 371 -14.10 -27.31 -8.84
CA HIS A 371 -14.70 -26.81 -7.60
C HIS A 371 -16.22 -26.72 -7.72
N GLY A 372 -16.94 -27.19 -6.69
CA GLY A 372 -18.39 -27.21 -6.69
C GLY A 372 -18.93 -28.15 -7.76
N ASP A 373 -19.90 -27.69 -8.55
CA ASP A 373 -20.52 -28.44 -9.64
C ASP A 373 -19.99 -28.03 -11.03
N GLY A 374 -19.05 -27.08 -11.10
CA GLY A 374 -18.47 -26.58 -12.35
C GLY A 374 -19.40 -25.70 -13.19
N SER A 375 -20.55 -25.31 -12.66
CA SER A 375 -21.53 -24.46 -13.35
C SER A 375 -21.08 -23.00 -13.49
N ASN A 376 -20.11 -22.56 -12.68
CA ASN A 376 -19.57 -21.20 -12.71
C ASN A 376 -19.18 -20.79 -14.14
N VAL A 377 -19.68 -19.62 -14.55
CA VAL A 377 -19.53 -19.05 -15.88
C VAL A 377 -18.44 -17.97 -15.85
N ARG A 378 -17.51 -18.05 -16.79
CA ARG A 378 -16.42 -17.08 -16.96
C ARG A 378 -16.19 -16.75 -18.43
N SER A 379 -15.63 -15.58 -18.69
CA SER A 379 -15.16 -15.17 -20.00
C SER A 379 -13.64 -15.33 -20.07
N TYR A 380 -13.14 -15.94 -21.15
CA TYR A 380 -11.71 -16.26 -21.30
C TYR A 380 -11.12 -15.53 -22.50
N LEU A 381 -10.07 -14.73 -22.27
CA LEU A 381 -9.34 -14.01 -23.32
C LEU A 381 -7.92 -14.56 -23.48
N TYR A 382 -7.51 -14.71 -24.74
CA TYR A 382 -6.15 -15.16 -25.05
C TYR A 382 -5.12 -14.05 -24.75
N CYS A 383 -3.98 -14.41 -24.15
CA CYS A 383 -3.02 -13.45 -23.61
C CYS A 383 -2.44 -12.46 -24.63
N GLU A 384 -2.25 -12.85 -25.90
CA GLU A 384 -1.75 -11.94 -26.94
C GLU A 384 -2.81 -10.90 -27.36
N ASP A 385 -4.09 -11.26 -27.36
CA ASP A 385 -5.18 -10.32 -27.64
C ASP A 385 -5.29 -9.30 -26.51
N VAL A 386 -5.09 -9.74 -25.26
CA VAL A 386 -5.00 -8.86 -24.08
C VAL A 386 -3.77 -7.96 -24.15
N ALA A 387 -2.62 -8.49 -24.60
CA ALA A 387 -1.42 -7.67 -24.79
C ALA A 387 -1.64 -6.58 -25.86
N GLU A 388 -2.38 -6.89 -26.93
CA GLU A 388 -2.82 -5.91 -27.92
C GLU A 388 -3.80 -4.88 -27.32
N ALA A 389 -4.70 -5.27 -26.42
CA ALA A 389 -5.58 -4.33 -25.72
C ALA A 389 -4.78 -3.28 -24.94
N PHE A 390 -3.76 -3.72 -24.20
CA PHE A 390 -2.88 -2.83 -23.45
C PHE A 390 -2.08 -1.90 -24.35
N GLU A 391 -1.64 -2.36 -25.52
CA GLU A 391 -1.03 -1.51 -26.54
C GLU A 391 -2.02 -0.44 -27.04
N VAL A 392 -3.25 -0.82 -27.41
CA VAL A 392 -4.28 0.13 -27.86
C VAL A 392 -4.57 1.19 -26.79
N ILE A 393 -4.76 0.76 -25.54
CA ILE A 393 -5.01 1.66 -24.40
C ILE A 393 -3.78 2.55 -24.12
N LEU A 394 -2.57 2.01 -24.26
CA LEU A 394 -1.34 2.77 -24.09
C LEU A 394 -1.25 3.94 -25.05
N HIS A 395 -1.70 3.82 -26.30
CA HIS A 395 -1.59 4.91 -27.28
C HIS A 395 -2.85 5.77 -27.37
N LYS A 396 -4.03 5.16 -27.31
CA LYS A 396 -5.32 5.81 -27.59
C LYS A 396 -6.21 6.01 -26.35
N GLY A 397 -5.84 5.43 -25.22
CA GLY A 397 -6.60 5.59 -23.98
C GLY A 397 -6.59 7.03 -23.48
N GLU A 398 -7.77 7.48 -23.06
CA GLU A 398 -8.00 8.81 -22.49
C GLU A 398 -7.69 8.81 -20.99
N VAL A 399 -7.00 9.86 -20.53
CA VAL A 399 -6.70 10.05 -19.11
C VAL A 399 -7.99 10.29 -18.32
N GLY A 400 -8.07 9.70 -17.12
CA GLY A 400 -9.24 9.73 -16.24
C GLY A 400 -10.25 8.63 -16.54
N HIS A 401 -10.06 7.85 -17.60
CA HIS A 401 -11.02 6.84 -18.03
C HIS A 401 -10.65 5.45 -17.53
N VAL A 402 -11.69 4.65 -17.34
CA VAL A 402 -11.59 3.19 -17.18
C VAL A 402 -11.89 2.53 -18.53
N TYR A 403 -11.28 1.38 -18.80
CA TYR A 403 -11.55 0.53 -19.96
C TYR A 403 -11.68 -0.94 -19.54
N ASN A 404 -12.81 -1.57 -19.89
CA ASN A 404 -12.98 -3.00 -19.76
C ASN A 404 -12.29 -3.75 -20.90
N ILE A 405 -11.57 -4.82 -20.58
CA ILE A 405 -10.93 -5.74 -21.54
C ILE A 405 -11.65 -7.08 -21.41
N GLY A 406 -12.69 -7.29 -22.24
CA GLY A 406 -13.60 -8.42 -22.09
C GLY A 406 -13.92 -9.15 -23.39
N THR A 407 -14.77 -10.17 -23.27
CA THR A 407 -15.45 -10.82 -24.40
C THR A 407 -16.86 -11.21 -23.98
N LYS A 408 -17.78 -11.24 -24.96
CA LYS A 408 -19.15 -11.73 -24.78
C LYS A 408 -19.26 -13.25 -24.83
N LYS A 409 -18.14 -13.95 -25.07
CA LYS A 409 -18.08 -15.41 -25.18
C LYS A 409 -17.85 -16.04 -23.81
N GLU A 410 -18.93 -16.36 -23.14
CA GLU A 410 -18.93 -17.04 -21.84
C GLU A 410 -18.75 -18.55 -21.98
N ARG A 411 -18.12 -19.17 -20.98
CA ARG A 411 -17.93 -20.63 -20.86
C ARG A 411 -18.06 -21.07 -19.42
N ARG A 412 -18.64 -22.24 -19.18
CA ARG A 412 -18.64 -22.86 -17.85
C ARG A 412 -17.29 -23.52 -17.59
N VAL A 413 -16.91 -23.62 -16.33
CA VAL A 413 -15.67 -24.32 -15.92
C VAL A 413 -15.66 -25.77 -16.41
N ILE A 414 -16.81 -26.45 -16.39
CA ILE A 414 -16.95 -27.82 -16.91
C ILE A 414 -16.69 -27.92 -18.42
N ASP A 415 -17.16 -26.95 -19.21
CA ASP A 415 -16.95 -26.95 -20.67
C ASP A 415 -15.46 -26.80 -21.00
N VAL A 416 -14.70 -26.05 -20.19
CA VAL A 416 -13.24 -25.91 -20.31
C VAL A 416 -12.54 -27.24 -20.02
N ALA A 417 -12.97 -27.96 -18.98
CA ALA A 417 -12.40 -29.28 -18.67
C ALA A 417 -12.67 -30.29 -19.79
N GLU A 418 -13.90 -30.32 -20.32
CA GLU A 418 -14.27 -31.17 -21.46
C GLU A 418 -13.48 -30.83 -22.72
N ASP A 419 -13.29 -29.55 -23.03
CA ASP A 419 -12.47 -29.09 -24.15
C ASP A 419 -11.02 -29.58 -24.04
N ILE A 420 -10.43 -29.53 -22.84
CA ILE A 420 -9.08 -30.03 -22.60
C ILE A 420 -9.05 -31.56 -22.71
N CYS A 421 -10.02 -32.28 -22.15
CA CYS A 421 -10.12 -33.73 -22.28
C CYS A 421 -10.21 -34.16 -23.76
N ARG A 422 -11.01 -33.45 -24.58
CA ARG A 422 -11.09 -33.67 -26.03
C ARG A 422 -9.74 -33.49 -26.73
N LEU A 423 -8.98 -32.45 -26.38
CA LEU A 423 -7.66 -32.20 -26.96
C LEU A 423 -6.64 -33.30 -26.63
N PHE A 424 -6.72 -33.90 -25.43
CA PHE A 424 -5.87 -35.01 -25.02
C PHE A 424 -6.43 -36.40 -25.40
N SER A 425 -7.60 -36.46 -26.05
CA SER A 425 -8.30 -37.71 -26.35
C SER A 425 -8.55 -38.60 -25.11
N ILE A 426 -8.84 -37.97 -23.97
CA ILE A 426 -9.20 -38.64 -22.71
C ILE A 426 -10.69 -38.51 -22.42
N ASP A 427 -11.25 -39.51 -21.75
CA ASP A 427 -12.67 -39.63 -21.41
C ASP A 427 -13.06 -38.64 -20.29
N PRO A 428 -13.86 -37.59 -20.58
CA PRO A 428 -14.21 -36.57 -19.59
C PRO A 428 -14.91 -37.15 -18.34
N GLU A 429 -15.76 -38.18 -18.51
CA GLU A 429 -16.53 -38.76 -17.41
C GLU A 429 -15.64 -39.44 -16.36
N LYS A 430 -14.49 -39.97 -16.79
CA LYS A 430 -13.53 -40.65 -15.90
C LYS A 430 -12.47 -39.70 -15.35
N SER A 431 -12.15 -38.66 -16.12
CA SER A 431 -11.07 -37.72 -15.79
C SER A 431 -11.53 -36.55 -14.93
N ILE A 432 -12.77 -36.09 -15.04
CA ILE A 432 -13.26 -34.96 -14.24
C ILE A 432 -13.65 -35.44 -12.82
N LYS A 433 -13.19 -34.71 -11.79
CA LYS A 433 -13.59 -34.96 -10.40
C LYS A 433 -14.05 -33.69 -9.72
N PHE A 434 -15.24 -33.72 -9.15
CA PHE A 434 -15.74 -32.62 -8.33
C PHE A 434 -15.07 -32.63 -6.95
N VAL A 435 -14.70 -31.44 -6.49
CA VAL A 435 -14.09 -31.18 -5.18
C VAL A 435 -14.87 -30.08 -4.47
N ASP A 436 -14.59 -29.89 -3.18
CA ASP A 436 -15.23 -28.85 -2.38
C ASP A 436 -15.17 -27.48 -3.07
N ASN A 437 -16.25 -26.71 -2.92
CA ASN A 437 -16.30 -25.36 -3.47
C ASN A 437 -15.46 -24.42 -2.61
N ARG A 438 -15.12 -23.25 -3.18
CA ARG A 438 -14.47 -22.18 -2.41
C ARG A 438 -15.47 -21.57 -1.41
N PRO A 439 -15.01 -20.97 -0.30
CA PRO A 439 -15.88 -20.32 0.67
C PRO A 439 -16.82 -19.27 0.05
N PHE A 440 -16.34 -18.52 -0.96
CA PHE A 440 -17.12 -17.64 -1.81
C PHE A 440 -16.58 -17.73 -3.24
N ASN A 441 -17.43 -18.17 -4.18
CA ASN A 441 -17.11 -18.30 -5.60
C ASN A 441 -18.26 -17.74 -6.43
N ASP A 442 -18.09 -16.53 -6.96
CA ASP A 442 -19.11 -15.85 -7.75
C ASP A 442 -19.56 -16.72 -8.93
N GLN A 443 -20.86 -16.80 -9.20
CA GLN A 443 -21.34 -17.69 -10.26
C GLN A 443 -20.98 -17.19 -11.65
N ARG A 444 -21.12 -15.89 -11.90
CA ARG A 444 -20.92 -15.29 -13.22
C ARG A 444 -20.22 -13.94 -13.15
N TYR A 445 -19.27 -13.72 -14.05
CA TYR A 445 -18.69 -12.41 -14.35
C TYR A 445 -18.99 -12.05 -15.80
N PHE A 446 -19.72 -10.96 -16.01
CA PHE A 446 -20.09 -10.50 -17.34
C PHE A 446 -19.72 -9.03 -17.51
N LEU A 447 -18.87 -8.72 -18.49
CA LEU A 447 -18.38 -7.37 -18.78
C LEU A 447 -18.96 -6.84 -20.09
N ASP A 448 -19.13 -5.52 -20.15
CA ASP A 448 -19.30 -4.78 -21.39
C ASP A 448 -17.96 -4.15 -21.82
N ASP A 449 -17.51 -4.46 -23.03
CA ASP A 449 -16.22 -4.07 -23.64
C ASP A 449 -16.36 -3.07 -24.81
N GLN A 450 -17.57 -2.52 -25.02
CA GLN A 450 -17.84 -1.61 -26.14
C GLN A 450 -16.89 -0.40 -26.18
N LYS A 451 -16.55 0.16 -25.02
CA LYS A 451 -15.69 1.36 -24.93
C LYS A 451 -14.30 1.11 -25.50
N LEU A 452 -13.72 -0.06 -25.24
CA LEU A 452 -12.42 -0.46 -25.79
C LEU A 452 -12.54 -0.83 -27.28
N THR A 453 -13.67 -1.42 -27.69
CA THR A 453 -13.95 -1.70 -29.10
C THR A 453 -13.96 -0.42 -29.94
N ILE A 454 -14.55 0.65 -29.42
CA ILE A 454 -14.59 1.98 -30.07
C ILE A 454 -13.18 2.57 -30.25
N LEU A 455 -12.22 2.26 -29.35
CA LEU A 455 -10.81 2.64 -29.52
C LEU A 455 -10.09 1.85 -30.64
N GLY A 456 -10.73 0.83 -31.19
CA GLY A 456 -10.26 0.02 -32.31
C GLY A 456 -9.55 -1.27 -31.90
N TRP A 457 -9.84 -1.80 -30.71
CA TRP A 457 -9.44 -3.15 -30.31
C TRP A 457 -10.57 -4.15 -30.57
N SER A 458 -10.23 -5.40 -30.88
CA SER A 458 -11.19 -6.50 -30.98
C SER A 458 -10.48 -7.82 -30.74
N GLU A 459 -11.16 -8.78 -30.08
CA GLU A 459 -10.69 -10.16 -29.93
C GLU A 459 -10.43 -10.80 -31.31
N ARG A 460 -9.22 -11.34 -31.52
CA ARG A 460 -8.80 -11.93 -32.81
C ARG A 460 -8.69 -13.45 -32.74
N THR A 461 -8.27 -13.97 -31.59
CA THR A 461 -7.97 -15.38 -31.40
C THR A 461 -9.22 -16.12 -30.95
N THR A 462 -9.63 -17.14 -31.72
CA THR A 462 -10.75 -18.00 -31.30
C THR A 462 -10.37 -18.85 -30.09
N TRP A 463 -11.36 -19.27 -29.29
CA TRP A 463 -11.14 -20.17 -28.15
C TRP A 463 -10.37 -21.44 -28.53
N GLN A 464 -10.79 -22.10 -29.62
CA GLN A 464 -10.17 -23.35 -30.08
C GLN A 464 -8.69 -23.15 -30.45
N GLU A 465 -8.39 -22.05 -31.14
CA GLU A 465 -7.02 -21.72 -31.52
C GLU A 465 -6.17 -21.35 -30.31
N GLY A 466 -6.68 -20.48 -29.42
CA GLY A 466 -5.96 -20.05 -28.22
C GLY A 466 -5.70 -21.22 -27.27
N LEU A 467 -6.68 -22.10 -27.05
CA LEU A 467 -6.54 -23.27 -26.19
C LEU A 467 -5.50 -24.24 -26.75
N LYS A 468 -5.53 -24.48 -28.07
CA LYS A 468 -4.53 -25.31 -28.75
C LYS A 468 -3.12 -24.74 -28.60
N LYS A 469 -2.91 -23.44 -28.86
CA LYS A 469 -1.61 -22.77 -28.67
C LYS A 469 -1.13 -22.85 -27.23
N THR A 470 -2.04 -22.70 -26.27
CA THR A 470 -1.75 -22.81 -24.84
C THR A 470 -1.27 -24.22 -24.50
N MET A 471 -2.01 -25.24 -24.94
CA MET A 471 -1.64 -26.64 -24.73
C MET A 471 -0.30 -27.00 -25.36
N GLU A 472 -0.09 -26.65 -26.62
CA GLU A 472 1.17 -26.88 -27.33
C GLU A 472 2.36 -26.25 -26.61
N TRP A 473 2.16 -25.06 -26.02
CA TRP A 473 3.20 -24.42 -25.23
C TRP A 473 3.54 -25.21 -23.96
N TYR A 474 2.56 -25.69 -23.19
CA TYR A 474 2.83 -26.51 -22.00
C TYR A 474 3.46 -27.86 -22.33
N ILE A 475 3.06 -28.49 -23.44
CA ILE A 475 3.66 -29.74 -23.93
C ILE A 475 5.15 -29.53 -24.23
N ASN A 476 5.49 -28.41 -24.88
CA ASN A 476 6.87 -28.09 -25.25
C ASN A 476 7.70 -27.49 -24.10
N ASN A 477 7.07 -27.11 -22.98
CA ASN A 477 7.72 -26.45 -21.84
C ASN A 477 7.30 -27.04 -20.48
N PRO A 478 7.40 -28.38 -20.28
CA PRO A 478 6.89 -29.03 -19.07
C PRO A 478 7.58 -28.54 -17.78
N ASP A 479 8.88 -28.25 -17.86
CA ASP A 479 9.70 -27.85 -16.70
C ASP A 479 9.88 -26.32 -16.58
N TRP A 480 9.02 -25.53 -17.24
CA TRP A 480 9.19 -24.07 -17.28
C TRP A 480 9.24 -23.45 -15.87
N TRP A 481 8.34 -23.93 -15.00
CA TRP A 481 8.10 -23.44 -13.64
C TRP A 481 8.79 -24.27 -12.54
N GLY A 482 9.54 -25.32 -12.90
CA GLY A 482 10.13 -26.24 -11.92
C GLY A 482 9.08 -27.14 -11.26
N ASP A 483 9.24 -27.45 -9.98
CA ASP A 483 8.27 -28.26 -9.24
C ASP A 483 6.97 -27.50 -8.97
N VAL A 484 5.89 -27.99 -9.59
CA VAL A 484 4.54 -27.43 -9.48
C VAL A 484 3.56 -28.39 -8.80
N SER A 485 4.04 -29.47 -8.17
CA SER A 485 3.21 -30.48 -7.51
C SER A 485 2.19 -29.88 -6.53
N GLY A 486 2.62 -28.92 -5.71
CA GLY A 486 1.75 -28.20 -4.78
C GLY A 486 0.70 -27.32 -5.48
N ALA A 487 1.03 -26.73 -6.64
CA ALA A 487 0.11 -25.89 -7.41
C ALA A 487 -1.01 -26.71 -8.09
N LEU A 488 -0.75 -27.99 -8.38
CA LEU A 488 -1.70 -28.91 -9.00
C LEU A 488 -2.72 -29.49 -8.01
N LEU A 489 -2.59 -29.22 -6.71
CA LEU A 489 -3.60 -29.57 -5.72
C LEU A 489 -4.93 -28.86 -6.02
N PRO A 490 -6.10 -29.46 -5.69
CA PRO A 490 -7.39 -28.82 -5.89
C PRO A 490 -7.49 -27.47 -5.15
N HIS A 491 -7.19 -27.48 -3.85
CA HIS A 491 -7.04 -26.28 -3.03
C HIS A 491 -5.59 -26.12 -2.62
N PRO A 492 -4.76 -25.44 -3.42
CA PRO A 492 -3.37 -25.20 -3.05
C PRO A 492 -3.37 -24.33 -1.80
N ARG A 493 -2.95 -24.90 -0.67
CA ARG A 493 -2.56 -24.11 0.50
C ARG A 493 -1.12 -23.70 0.27
N MET A 494 -0.77 -22.46 0.60
CA MET A 494 0.63 -22.07 0.72
C MET A 494 1.27 -22.88 1.86
N LEU A 495 1.68 -24.11 1.58
CA LEU A 495 2.85 -24.70 2.20
C LEU A 495 3.99 -23.80 1.75
N MET A 496 4.59 -23.08 2.69
CA MET A 496 5.93 -22.57 2.46
C MET A 496 6.78 -23.77 2.05
N MET A 497 7.12 -23.89 0.77
CA MET A 497 8.12 -24.86 0.33
C MET A 497 9.43 -24.50 1.05
N PRO A 498 10.13 -25.47 1.66
CA PRO A 498 11.11 -25.17 2.71
C PRO A 498 12.44 -24.74 2.13
N GLY A 499 12.88 -23.56 2.54
CA GLY A 499 14.29 -23.29 2.83
C GLY A 499 14.43 -23.09 4.34
N GLY A 500 14.51 -24.19 5.10
CA GLY A 500 14.88 -24.18 6.52
C GLY A 500 13.94 -24.95 7.45
N ILE A 501 14.44 -26.12 7.90
CA ILE A 501 13.94 -27.01 8.97
C ILE A 501 12.90 -28.05 8.53
N GLU A 502 13.39 -29.27 8.30
CA GLU A 502 12.61 -30.50 8.26
C GLU A 502 11.82 -30.69 9.56
N ARG A 503 10.53 -30.99 9.45
CA ARG A 503 9.81 -31.73 10.49
C ARG A 503 9.08 -32.90 9.83
N HIS A 504 9.52 -34.09 10.21
CA HIS A 504 8.83 -35.35 9.98
C HIS A 504 7.37 -35.24 10.46
N PHE A 505 6.46 -35.69 9.59
CA PHE A 505 5.04 -35.83 9.88
C PHE A 505 4.82 -37.30 10.23
N ASP A 506 4.62 -37.61 11.52
CA ASP A 506 3.99 -38.85 11.97
C ASP A 506 2.59 -38.49 12.46
N GLY A 507 1.60 -39.19 11.91
CA GLY A 507 0.20 -38.97 12.20
C GLY A 507 -0.22 -39.54 13.55
N SER A 508 -1.12 -38.84 14.21
CA SER A 508 -2.37 -39.42 14.72
C SER A 508 -3.25 -38.31 15.26
N GLU A 509 -4.51 -38.32 14.83
CA GLU A 509 -5.60 -37.54 15.39
C GLU A 509 -5.86 -37.98 16.83
N GLU A 510 -6.20 -37.04 17.71
CA GLU A 510 -7.37 -37.19 18.58
C GLU A 510 -7.70 -35.85 19.25
N GLY A 511 -8.97 -35.45 19.14
CA GLY A 511 -9.47 -34.18 19.66
C GLY A 511 -9.64 -34.15 21.18
N LYS A 512 -9.75 -32.95 21.72
CA LYS A 512 -10.72 -32.62 22.77
C LYS A 512 -10.90 -31.12 22.95
N SER A 513 -12.18 -30.77 22.98
CA SER A 513 -12.80 -29.51 23.35
C SER A 513 -12.22 -28.89 24.63
N ALA A 514 -12.01 -27.56 24.63
CA ALA A 514 -11.77 -26.77 25.84
C ALA A 514 -12.87 -25.72 25.97
N SER A 515 -13.73 -25.92 26.97
CA SER A 515 -14.78 -25.02 27.41
C SER A 515 -14.22 -23.90 28.31
N TYR A 516 -14.84 -22.73 28.16
CA TYR A 516 -14.69 -21.57 29.03
C TYR A 516 -15.06 -21.87 30.49
N VAL A 517 -14.21 -21.44 31.44
CA VAL A 517 -14.67 -21.11 32.80
C VAL A 517 -13.97 -19.84 33.32
N SER A 518 -14.82 -18.96 33.81
CA SER A 518 -14.61 -17.62 34.37
C SER A 518 -13.90 -17.60 35.73
N SER A 519 -13.29 -16.45 35.99
CA SER A 519 -12.70 -15.92 37.22
C SER A 519 -13.47 -16.18 38.52
N ASN A 520 -12.73 -16.32 39.63
CA ASN A 520 -13.09 -15.63 40.87
C ASN A 520 -11.90 -15.38 41.81
N THR A 521 -11.95 -14.16 42.36
CA THR A 521 -10.96 -13.42 43.14
C THR A 521 -10.89 -13.88 44.60
N ARG A 522 -9.70 -13.86 45.22
CA ARG A 522 -9.58 -13.62 46.68
C ARG A 522 -8.26 -12.91 47.02
N MET A 523 -8.40 -11.72 47.60
CA MET A 523 -7.33 -10.92 48.19
C MET A 523 -6.90 -11.52 49.54
N LEU A 524 -5.59 -11.52 49.82
CA LEU A 524 -5.02 -11.64 51.17
C LEU A 524 -3.86 -10.64 51.33
N VAL A 525 -3.88 -9.92 52.43
CA VAL A 525 -2.97 -8.83 52.89
C VAL A 525 -1.72 -9.44 53.56
N PRO A 526 -0.54 -8.77 53.59
CA PRO A 526 0.78 -9.42 53.64
C PRO A 526 1.42 -9.47 55.05
N PRO A 527 2.47 -10.28 55.26
CA PRO A 527 3.36 -10.11 56.40
C PRO A 527 4.75 -9.55 56.02
N SER A 528 5.16 -8.60 56.88
CA SER A 528 6.48 -8.10 57.30
C SER A 528 7.76 -8.35 56.49
N LYS A 529 8.49 -7.24 56.31
CA LYS A 529 9.89 -7.13 55.85
C LYS A 529 10.86 -7.87 56.80
N SER A 530 11.77 -8.66 56.23
CA SER A 530 13.09 -8.94 56.80
C SER A 530 14.17 -8.43 55.85
N VAL A 531 15.09 -7.65 56.40
CA VAL A 531 16.23 -7.05 55.70
C VAL A 531 17.32 -8.11 55.58
N GLY A 532 17.60 -8.55 54.34
CA GLY A 532 18.72 -9.42 54.00
C GLY A 532 19.61 -8.74 52.96
N SER A 533 20.92 -8.95 53.08
CA SER A 533 21.99 -8.45 52.21
C SER A 533 21.73 -8.71 50.71
N PRO A 534 22.24 -7.85 49.79
CA PRO A 534 21.85 -7.90 48.38
C PRO A 534 22.44 -9.14 47.71
N ARG A 535 21.61 -10.17 47.55
CA ARG A 535 21.84 -11.23 46.55
C ARG A 535 21.76 -10.56 45.18
N LYS A 536 22.80 -10.69 44.34
CA LYS A 536 22.77 -10.23 42.93
C LYS A 536 21.57 -10.91 42.25
N HIS A 537 20.50 -10.15 42.02
CA HIS A 537 19.35 -10.65 41.28
C HIS A 537 19.80 -11.05 39.87
N PRO A 538 19.31 -12.19 39.33
CA PRO A 538 19.60 -12.56 37.95
C PRO A 538 19.06 -11.46 37.03
N LEU A 539 19.87 -11.05 36.05
CA LEU A 539 19.50 -10.01 35.10
C LEU A 539 18.29 -10.46 34.28
N LYS A 540 17.36 -9.53 34.06
CA LYS A 540 16.24 -9.74 33.14
C LYS A 540 16.03 -8.48 32.32
N PHE A 541 16.01 -8.60 31.00
CA PHE A 541 15.91 -7.44 30.11
C PHE A 541 14.51 -7.29 29.51
N LEU A 542 14.04 -6.06 29.41
CA LEU A 542 12.87 -5.71 28.60
C LEU A 542 13.35 -4.95 27.36
N ILE A 543 13.07 -5.47 26.17
CA ILE A 543 13.58 -4.91 24.91
C ILE A 543 12.43 -4.32 24.11
N PHE A 544 12.51 -3.03 23.78
CA PHE A 544 11.64 -2.37 22.82
C PHE A 544 12.28 -2.33 21.43
N GLY A 545 11.47 -2.54 20.38
CA GLY A 545 11.94 -2.55 18.99
C GLY A 545 12.15 -3.95 18.39
N ARG A 546 11.31 -4.93 18.76
CA ARG A 546 11.36 -6.33 18.28
C ARG A 546 11.50 -6.47 16.76
N THR A 547 10.77 -5.67 15.99
CA THR A 547 10.77 -5.68 14.52
C THR A 547 11.89 -4.81 13.91
N GLY A 548 12.63 -4.10 14.77
CA GLY A 548 13.81 -3.33 14.44
C GLY A 548 15.05 -4.22 14.31
N TRP A 549 16.06 -3.72 13.59
CA TRP A 549 17.27 -4.50 13.31
C TRP A 549 18.10 -4.75 14.58
N ILE A 550 18.41 -3.68 15.33
CA ILE A 550 19.15 -3.76 16.60
C ILE A 550 18.35 -4.55 17.65
N GLY A 551 17.06 -4.27 17.82
CA GLY A 551 16.21 -4.97 18.78
C GLY A 551 16.14 -6.47 18.55
N GLY A 552 16.04 -6.91 17.29
CA GLY A 552 16.08 -8.33 16.92
C GLY A 552 17.45 -8.98 17.18
N LEU A 553 18.56 -8.27 16.92
CA LEU A 553 19.91 -8.78 17.22
C LEU A 553 20.15 -8.89 18.73
N LEU A 554 19.69 -7.94 19.53
CA LEU A 554 19.80 -7.99 20.98
C LEU A 554 19.09 -9.20 21.56
N GLY A 555 17.89 -9.53 21.08
CA GLY A 555 17.20 -10.76 21.51
C GLY A 555 18.01 -12.02 21.20
N LYS A 556 18.55 -12.14 19.99
CA LYS A 556 19.43 -13.27 19.62
C LYS A 556 20.68 -13.36 20.51
N ILE A 557 21.28 -12.23 20.86
CA ILE A 557 22.44 -12.19 21.76
C ILE A 557 22.03 -12.61 23.18
N CYS A 558 20.87 -12.15 23.68
CA CYS A 558 20.35 -12.56 24.98
C CYS A 558 20.05 -14.06 25.03
N GLU A 559 19.43 -14.62 23.99
CA GLU A 559 19.21 -16.07 23.83
C GLU A 559 20.54 -16.83 23.89
N LYS A 560 21.54 -16.41 23.09
CA LYS A 560 22.86 -17.04 23.04
C LYS A 560 23.61 -16.96 24.38
N GLN A 561 23.47 -15.87 25.13
CA GLN A 561 24.11 -15.68 26.43
C GLN A 561 23.29 -16.24 27.61
N GLY A 562 22.10 -16.80 27.36
CA GLY A 562 21.21 -17.31 28.41
C GLY A 562 20.68 -16.21 29.35
N ILE A 563 20.56 -14.97 28.86
CA ILE A 563 20.03 -13.85 29.64
C ILE A 563 18.50 -13.81 29.46
N PRO A 564 17.71 -13.95 30.53
CA PRO A 564 16.25 -13.80 30.46
C PRO A 564 15.85 -12.45 29.86
N PHE A 565 14.99 -12.45 28.86
CA PHE A 565 14.46 -11.22 28.28
C PHE A 565 13.04 -11.40 27.77
N GLU A 566 12.32 -10.29 27.67
CA GLU A 566 11.03 -10.22 26.99
C GLU A 566 10.98 -8.98 26.10
N TYR A 567 10.15 -9.04 25.06
CA TYR A 567 9.89 -7.88 24.21
C TYR A 567 8.70 -7.09 24.72
N GLY A 568 8.84 -5.76 24.80
CA GLY A 568 7.73 -4.86 25.05
C GLY A 568 6.71 -4.91 23.91
N LYS A 569 5.42 -4.84 24.27
CA LYS A 569 4.29 -4.85 23.32
C LYS A 569 3.72 -3.46 23.11
N GLY A 570 3.91 -2.56 24.07
CA GLY A 570 3.41 -1.20 24.01
C GLY A 570 4.06 -0.32 22.94
N ARG A 571 3.28 0.65 22.46
CA ARG A 571 3.86 1.81 21.76
C ARG A 571 4.50 2.72 22.78
N LEU A 572 5.64 3.33 22.45
CA LEU A 572 6.40 4.12 23.41
C LEU A 572 5.65 5.37 23.88
N GLU A 573 4.77 5.93 23.05
CA GLU A 573 3.93 7.07 23.42
C GLU A 573 2.75 6.69 24.36
N ASP A 574 2.48 5.40 24.56
CA ASP A 574 1.42 4.92 25.45
C ASP A 574 2.01 4.53 26.82
N ARG A 575 2.00 5.50 27.75
CA ARG A 575 2.52 5.32 29.11
C ARG A 575 1.89 4.12 29.83
N SER A 576 0.57 3.95 29.73
CA SER A 576 -0.15 2.87 30.42
C SER A 576 0.33 1.51 29.97
N SER A 577 0.57 1.34 28.67
CA SER A 577 1.13 0.10 28.14
C SER A 577 2.56 -0.15 28.60
N LEU A 578 3.40 0.89 28.69
CA LEU A 578 4.78 0.75 29.17
C LEU A 578 4.85 0.32 30.65
N VAL A 579 4.00 0.92 31.47
CA VAL A 579 3.86 0.56 32.89
C VAL A 579 3.42 -0.90 33.02
N ALA A 580 2.44 -1.33 32.21
CA ALA A 580 1.98 -2.71 32.21
C ALA A 580 3.10 -3.70 31.78
N ASP A 581 3.87 -3.38 30.74
CA ASP A 581 5.00 -4.21 30.29
C ASP A 581 6.04 -4.36 31.41
N ILE A 582 6.41 -3.27 32.09
CA ILE A 582 7.37 -3.32 33.22
C ILE A 582 6.83 -4.12 34.41
N GLN A 583 5.55 -3.94 34.77
CA GLN A 583 4.93 -4.66 35.89
C GLN A 583 4.83 -6.17 35.63
N ASN A 584 4.52 -6.55 34.39
CA ASN A 584 4.40 -7.95 33.98
C ASN A 584 5.76 -8.63 33.90
N VAL A 585 6.73 -7.98 33.24
CA VAL A 585 8.04 -8.57 32.96
C VAL A 585 8.94 -8.51 34.19
N LYS A 586 8.83 -7.47 35.02
CA LYS A 586 9.73 -7.17 36.15
C LYS A 586 11.20 -7.20 35.72
N PRO A 587 11.60 -6.40 34.72
CA PRO A 587 12.97 -6.36 34.24
C PRO A 587 13.91 -5.72 35.26
N THR A 588 15.21 -5.97 35.13
CA THR A 588 16.26 -5.21 35.80
C THR A 588 16.74 -4.02 34.95
N HIS A 589 16.67 -4.16 33.62
CA HIS A 589 17.08 -3.13 32.66
C HIS A 589 16.14 -3.09 31.47
N VAL A 590 16.04 -1.91 30.84
CA VAL A 590 15.27 -1.71 29.62
C VAL A 590 16.20 -1.33 28.48
N PHE A 591 16.09 -2.00 27.33
CA PHE A 591 16.76 -1.61 26.09
C PHE A 591 15.75 -0.97 25.15
N ASN A 592 15.99 0.29 24.79
CA ASN A 592 15.21 1.00 23.80
C ASN A 592 15.93 0.98 22.45
N ALA A 593 15.54 0.06 21.57
CA ALA A 593 15.93 0.04 20.17
C ALA A 593 14.74 0.40 19.24
N ALA A 594 13.67 0.96 19.81
CA ALA A 594 12.50 1.40 19.07
C ALA A 594 12.67 2.85 18.57
N GLY A 595 12.14 3.12 17.39
CA GLY A 595 12.20 4.43 16.76
C GLY A 595 11.78 4.35 15.30
N VAL A 596 11.30 5.47 14.76
CA VAL A 596 10.93 5.60 13.36
C VAL A 596 12.08 6.29 12.63
N THR A 597 12.76 5.54 11.76
CA THR A 597 13.80 6.05 10.85
C THR A 597 13.23 6.40 9.48
N GLY A 598 11.90 6.48 9.37
CA GLY A 598 11.17 6.56 8.11
C GLY A 598 11.14 5.23 7.34
N ARG A 599 10.08 5.02 6.54
CA ARG A 599 9.98 3.89 5.62
C ARG A 599 9.70 4.43 4.22
N PRO A 600 10.57 4.15 3.23
CA PRO A 600 11.74 3.27 3.26
C PRO A 600 13.03 3.90 3.82
N ASN A 601 13.15 5.23 3.84
CA ASN A 601 14.33 5.94 4.31
C ASN A 601 13.96 7.13 5.22
N VAL A 602 15.00 7.85 5.66
CA VAL A 602 14.90 9.00 6.58
C VAL A 602 14.10 10.19 6.02
N ASP A 603 14.00 10.30 4.69
CA ASP A 603 13.28 11.40 4.02
C ASP A 603 11.76 11.29 4.28
N TRP A 604 11.23 10.11 4.64
CA TRP A 604 9.85 9.95 5.11
C TRP A 604 9.54 10.83 6.33
N CYS A 605 10.55 11.07 7.20
CA CYS A 605 10.38 11.93 8.36
C CYS A 605 10.15 13.40 7.98
N GLU A 606 10.52 13.83 6.77
CA GLU A 606 10.28 15.20 6.30
C GLU A 606 8.78 15.47 6.06
N SER A 607 8.04 14.48 5.60
CA SER A 607 6.60 14.58 5.33
C SER A 607 5.71 14.06 6.48
N HIS A 608 6.28 13.31 7.43
CA HIS A 608 5.55 12.71 8.56
C HIS A 608 6.11 13.18 9.90
N LYS A 609 6.11 14.52 10.06
CA LYS A 609 6.75 15.20 11.19
C LYS A 609 6.10 14.83 12.52
N ALA A 610 4.76 14.80 12.57
CA ALA A 610 4.01 14.52 13.80
C ALA A 610 4.24 13.09 14.31
N GLU A 611 4.25 12.10 13.41
CA GLU A 611 4.55 10.70 13.73
C GLU A 611 5.99 10.53 14.21
N THR A 612 6.92 11.22 13.55
CA THR A 612 8.33 11.22 13.93
C THR A 612 8.52 11.80 15.33
N ILE A 613 7.88 12.94 15.64
CA ILE A 613 7.89 13.53 16.99
C ILE A 613 7.29 12.54 18.00
N ARG A 614 6.11 11.98 17.70
CA ARG A 614 5.38 11.08 18.61
C ARG A 614 6.23 9.88 19.00
N ALA A 615 6.85 9.21 18.03
CA ALA A 615 7.65 8.01 18.29
C ALA A 615 9.06 8.33 18.83
N ASN A 616 9.80 9.24 18.18
CA ASN A 616 11.22 9.45 18.48
C ASN A 616 11.47 10.43 19.64
N VAL A 617 10.55 11.35 19.91
CA VAL A 617 10.70 12.35 20.97
C VAL A 617 9.79 11.96 22.14
N ALA A 618 8.47 12.10 21.97
CA ALA A 618 7.52 11.90 23.07
C ALA A 618 7.59 10.47 23.63
N GLY A 619 7.59 9.46 22.77
CA GLY A 619 7.68 8.07 23.20
C GLY A 619 9.00 7.73 23.92
N THR A 620 10.13 8.23 23.41
CA THR A 620 11.44 7.94 24.05
C THR A 620 11.54 8.60 25.42
N LEU A 621 11.06 9.84 25.57
CA LEU A 621 11.02 10.52 26.87
C LEU A 621 10.04 9.84 27.84
N THR A 622 8.88 9.40 27.34
CA THR A 622 7.90 8.67 28.15
C THR A 622 8.51 7.38 28.70
N LEU A 623 9.27 6.64 27.87
CA LEU A 623 9.96 5.43 28.34
C LEU A 623 11.03 5.73 29.37
N ALA A 624 11.87 6.76 29.14
CA ALA A 624 12.91 7.16 30.10
C ALA A 624 12.31 7.48 31.48
N ASP A 625 11.21 8.23 31.46
CA ASP A 625 10.46 8.65 32.65
C ASP A 625 9.82 7.47 33.39
N VAL A 626 9.13 6.58 32.68
CA VAL A 626 8.54 5.37 33.26
C VAL A 626 9.64 4.46 33.85
N CYS A 627 10.77 4.32 33.16
CA CYS A 627 11.92 3.57 33.69
C CYS A 627 12.43 4.21 34.99
N ARG A 628 12.54 5.54 35.04
CA ARG A 628 12.99 6.28 36.22
C ARG A 628 12.08 6.04 37.42
N GLU A 629 10.77 6.17 37.23
CA GLU A 629 9.77 5.92 38.28
C GLU A 629 9.83 4.50 38.86
N ASN A 630 10.30 3.54 38.07
CA ASN A 630 10.44 2.14 38.48
C ASN A 630 11.87 1.76 38.89
N GLY A 631 12.79 2.73 39.00
CA GLY A 631 14.19 2.49 39.38
C GLY A 631 14.99 1.69 38.36
N LEU A 632 14.61 1.73 37.08
CA LEU A 632 15.23 0.98 35.99
C LEU A 632 16.20 1.84 35.18
N LEU A 633 17.34 1.25 34.82
CA LEU A 633 18.27 1.81 33.84
C LEU A 633 17.74 1.56 32.42
N MET A 634 17.66 2.62 31.62
CA MET A 634 17.32 2.56 30.20
C MET A 634 18.59 2.66 29.34
N MET A 635 18.87 1.62 28.57
CA MET A 635 19.87 1.61 27.51
C MET A 635 19.22 2.08 26.20
N ASN A 636 19.51 3.31 25.79
CA ASN A 636 18.89 3.95 24.64
C ASN A 636 19.81 3.94 23.42
N PHE A 637 19.39 3.29 22.33
CA PHE A 637 20.11 3.39 21.06
C PHE A 637 19.72 4.67 20.34
N ALA A 638 20.62 5.66 20.41
CA ALA A 638 20.53 6.93 19.70
C ALA A 638 21.38 6.90 18.41
N THR A 639 21.67 8.07 17.86
CA THR A 639 22.39 8.18 16.58
C THR A 639 23.49 9.21 16.63
N GLY A 640 24.63 8.89 16.04
CA GLY A 640 25.71 9.83 15.76
C GLY A 640 25.44 10.75 14.55
N CYS A 641 24.31 10.59 13.86
CA CYS A 641 23.94 11.39 12.68
C CYS A 641 23.41 12.79 13.05
N ILE A 642 23.97 13.40 14.09
CA ILE A 642 23.64 14.72 14.64
C ILE A 642 24.81 15.70 14.52
N PHE A 643 25.92 15.26 13.91
CA PHE A 643 27.10 16.05 13.63
C PHE A 643 27.45 16.11 12.14
N GLU A 644 28.10 17.17 11.72
CA GLU A 644 28.77 17.31 10.43
C GLU A 644 30.17 17.91 10.64
N TYR A 645 31.14 17.52 9.81
CA TYR A 645 32.49 18.10 9.85
C TYR A 645 32.44 19.64 9.81
N ASP A 646 33.24 20.27 10.68
CA ASP A 646 33.30 21.72 10.82
C ASP A 646 34.74 22.21 10.99
N ALA A 647 34.93 23.51 11.25
CA ALA A 647 36.25 24.08 11.40
C ALA A 647 37.04 23.55 12.61
N ALA A 648 36.34 23.10 13.67
CA ALA A 648 36.95 22.53 14.86
C ALA A 648 37.20 21.02 14.70
N HIS A 649 36.45 20.36 13.82
CA HIS A 649 36.55 18.95 13.49
C HIS A 649 36.72 18.78 11.97
N PRO A 650 37.88 19.13 11.39
CA PRO A 650 38.08 19.02 9.94
C PRO A 650 38.09 17.55 9.49
N GLU A 651 37.55 17.30 8.29
CA GLU A 651 37.60 15.96 7.67
C GLU A 651 39.05 15.45 7.57
N GLY A 652 39.29 14.22 8.02
CA GLY A 652 40.61 13.58 7.97
C GLY A 652 41.63 14.08 9.01
N SER A 653 41.23 14.96 9.93
CA SER A 653 42.12 15.45 11.01
C SER A 653 42.39 14.44 12.12
N GLY A 654 41.54 13.41 12.26
CA GLY A 654 41.55 12.50 13.41
C GLY A 654 40.97 13.12 14.69
N ILE A 655 40.38 14.31 14.60
CA ILE A 655 39.71 15.00 15.70
C ILE A 655 38.21 14.72 15.58
N GLY A 656 37.72 13.78 16.40
CA GLY A 656 36.31 13.42 16.44
C GLY A 656 35.49 14.24 17.45
N PHE A 657 34.19 14.34 17.21
CA PHE A 657 33.22 14.93 18.14
C PHE A 657 33.10 14.06 19.40
N LYS A 658 33.18 14.67 20.57
CA LYS A 658 33.05 14.06 21.89
C LYS A 658 31.61 13.99 22.35
N GLU A 659 31.38 13.32 23.47
CA GLU A 659 30.03 13.21 24.04
C GLU A 659 29.47 14.54 24.55
N GLU A 660 30.34 15.45 24.99
CA GLU A 660 30.01 16.80 25.44
C GLU A 660 29.78 17.83 24.32
N ASP A 661 30.13 17.50 23.07
CA ASP A 661 30.00 18.44 21.96
C ASP A 661 28.53 18.67 21.58
N LYS A 662 28.22 19.91 21.25
CA LYS A 662 26.87 20.32 20.84
C LYS A 662 26.59 19.84 19.41
N PRO A 663 25.44 19.17 19.16
CA PRO A 663 25.02 18.81 17.81
C PRO A 663 25.03 20.01 16.87
N ASN A 664 25.71 19.88 15.73
CA ASN A 664 25.82 20.94 14.72
C ASN A 664 25.08 20.60 13.41
N PHE A 665 24.54 19.38 13.27
CA PHE A 665 23.83 18.96 12.04
C PHE A 665 22.32 18.83 12.26
N ALA A 666 21.56 19.61 11.49
CA ALA A 666 20.09 19.58 11.45
C ALA A 666 19.54 19.37 10.02
N GLY A 667 20.36 18.85 9.11
CA GLY A 667 20.02 18.71 7.69
C GLY A 667 18.89 17.74 7.37
N SER A 668 18.46 16.89 8.31
CA SER A 668 17.23 16.09 8.19
C SER A 668 16.34 16.22 9.42
N TYR A 669 15.04 16.12 9.24
CA TYR A 669 14.05 16.18 10.30
C TYR A 669 14.24 15.05 11.32
N TYR A 670 14.62 13.87 10.86
CA TYR A 670 15.04 12.78 11.74
C TYR A 670 16.21 13.19 12.64
N SER A 671 17.32 13.68 12.06
CA SER A 671 18.50 14.12 12.82
C SER A 671 18.13 15.24 13.80
N LYS A 672 17.29 16.19 13.37
CA LYS A 672 16.77 17.26 14.21
C LYS A 672 16.01 16.71 15.44
N THR A 673 15.09 15.75 15.24
CA THR A 673 14.37 15.14 16.38
C THR A 673 15.29 14.34 17.30
N LYS A 674 16.34 13.71 16.76
CA LYS A 674 17.30 12.93 17.55
C LYS A 674 18.25 13.80 18.36
N ALA A 675 18.69 14.94 17.82
CA ALA A 675 19.46 15.92 18.57
C ALA A 675 18.63 16.49 19.75
N MET A 676 17.38 16.88 19.49
CA MET A 676 16.47 17.40 20.54
C MET A 676 16.23 16.39 21.66
N VAL A 677 15.94 15.12 21.34
CA VAL A 677 15.64 14.13 22.37
C VAL A 677 16.88 13.76 23.17
N GLU A 678 18.08 13.78 22.58
CA GLU A 678 19.31 13.49 23.31
C GLU A 678 19.61 14.56 24.38
N GLU A 679 19.43 15.84 24.04
CA GLU A 679 19.55 16.96 25.00
C GLU A 679 18.56 16.83 26.16
N LEU A 680 17.33 16.37 25.89
CA LEU A 680 16.35 16.16 26.96
C LEU A 680 16.65 14.90 27.79
N LEU A 681 17.21 13.85 27.17
CA LEU A 681 17.57 12.61 27.85
C LEU A 681 18.80 12.77 28.75
N SER A 682 19.69 13.74 28.51
CA SER A 682 20.85 13.97 29.40
C SER A 682 20.46 14.43 30.80
N GLU A 683 19.25 14.96 30.98
CA GLU A 683 18.68 15.33 32.29
C GLU A 683 18.16 14.11 33.08
N TYR A 684 18.05 12.94 32.44
CA TYR A 684 17.66 11.69 33.09
C TYR A 684 18.91 10.94 33.59
N ASP A 685 19.06 10.88 34.91
CA ASP A 685 20.17 10.17 35.56
C ASP A 685 20.13 8.65 35.30
N ASN A 686 18.98 8.08 34.93
CA ASN A 686 18.75 6.66 34.68
C ASN A 686 18.89 6.23 33.21
N VAL A 687 19.48 7.07 32.35
CA VAL A 687 19.62 6.78 30.92
C VAL A 687 21.09 6.60 30.54
N CYS A 688 21.34 5.59 29.70
CA CYS A 688 22.59 5.39 28.99
C CYS A 688 22.32 5.52 27.49
N THR A 689 22.84 6.58 26.88
CA THR A 689 22.61 6.89 25.46
C THR A 689 23.79 6.41 24.63
N LEU A 690 23.51 5.53 23.67
CA LEU A 690 24.49 4.91 22.79
C LEU A 690 24.34 5.48 21.37
N ARG A 691 25.25 6.37 20.94
CA ARG A 691 25.24 6.98 19.60
C ARG A 691 25.74 5.99 18.55
N VAL A 692 24.82 5.29 17.88
CA VAL A 692 25.15 4.38 16.78
C VAL A 692 25.32 5.16 15.48
N ARG A 693 26.27 4.74 14.63
CA ARG A 693 26.50 5.40 13.34
C ARG A 693 26.81 4.37 12.25
N MET A 694 26.09 4.48 11.12
CA MET A 694 26.18 3.57 9.96
C MET A 694 26.40 2.09 10.34
N PRO A 695 25.38 1.43 10.95
CA PRO A 695 25.55 0.09 11.48
C PRO A 695 25.90 -0.96 10.40
N ILE A 696 26.88 -1.80 10.73
CA ILE A 696 27.38 -2.91 9.90
C ILE A 696 27.24 -4.21 10.67
N SER A 697 26.95 -5.31 9.98
CA SER A 697 26.99 -6.65 10.56
C SER A 697 27.65 -7.68 9.64
N SER A 698 27.96 -8.85 10.19
CA SER A 698 28.41 -10.03 9.45
C SER A 698 27.38 -10.53 8.40
N ASP A 699 26.08 -10.31 8.62
CA ASP A 699 25.02 -10.65 7.66
C ASP A 699 24.98 -9.67 6.48
N LEU A 700 25.71 -10.00 5.41
CA LEU A 700 25.77 -9.23 4.16
C LEU A 700 24.50 -9.37 3.28
N ASN A 701 23.53 -10.20 3.66
CA ASN A 701 22.25 -10.30 2.96
C ASN A 701 21.22 -9.29 3.47
N ASN A 702 21.45 -8.70 4.64
CA ASN A 702 20.54 -7.75 5.25
C ASN A 702 20.52 -6.42 4.49
N PRO A 703 19.36 -5.96 3.96
CA PRO A 703 19.29 -4.73 3.18
C PRO A 703 19.56 -3.45 4.01
N ARG A 704 19.53 -3.54 5.35
CA ARG A 704 19.88 -2.41 6.23
C ARG A 704 21.37 -2.26 6.45
N ASN A 705 22.15 -3.30 6.17
CA ASN A 705 23.61 -3.32 6.34
C ASN A 705 24.28 -2.33 5.38
N PHE A 706 25.15 -1.49 5.92
CA PHE A 706 25.83 -0.44 5.15
C PHE A 706 26.63 -1.03 3.98
N ILE A 707 27.35 -2.13 4.18
CA ILE A 707 28.13 -2.79 3.11
C ILE A 707 27.20 -3.26 1.98
N THR A 708 26.08 -3.91 2.32
CA THR A 708 25.07 -4.38 1.37
C THR A 708 24.42 -3.24 0.58
N LYS A 709 24.30 -2.06 1.17
CA LYS A 709 23.79 -0.87 0.48
C LYS A 709 24.80 -0.36 -0.54
N ILE A 710 26.04 -0.10 -0.09
CA ILE A 710 27.04 0.52 -0.95
C ILE A 710 27.53 -0.41 -2.07
N SER A 711 27.50 -1.73 -1.87
CA SER A 711 27.84 -2.69 -2.91
C SER A 711 26.80 -2.77 -4.04
N ARG A 712 25.59 -2.23 -3.82
CA ARG A 712 24.53 -2.16 -4.84
C ARG A 712 24.48 -0.81 -5.55
N TYR A 713 25.27 0.17 -5.12
CA TYR A 713 25.28 1.49 -5.72
C TYR A 713 26.26 1.54 -6.90
N ASN A 714 25.82 2.12 -8.02
CA ASN A 714 26.70 2.34 -9.17
C ASN A 714 27.78 3.39 -8.89
N LYS A 715 27.49 4.33 -8.00
CA LYS A 715 28.37 5.41 -7.58
C LYS A 715 28.29 5.62 -6.07
N VAL A 716 29.43 5.87 -5.42
CA VAL A 716 29.52 6.16 -3.98
C VAL A 716 30.25 7.48 -3.71
N VAL A 717 30.12 8.02 -2.51
CA VAL A 717 30.84 9.23 -2.10
C VAL A 717 31.92 8.87 -1.10
N ASN A 718 33.16 9.23 -1.41
CA ASN A 718 34.32 8.82 -0.62
C ASN A 718 34.60 9.78 0.53
N ILE A 719 33.76 9.77 1.56
CA ILE A 719 33.97 10.55 2.79
C ILE A 719 34.27 9.58 3.95
N PRO A 720 35.40 9.75 4.67
CA PRO A 720 35.71 9.02 5.88
C PRO A 720 34.66 9.26 6.95
N ASN A 721 34.28 8.23 7.69
CA ASN A 721 33.38 8.41 8.80
C ASN A 721 33.49 7.31 9.85
N SER A 722 33.07 7.59 11.09
CA SER A 722 32.98 6.57 12.15
C SER A 722 31.93 5.52 11.81
N MET A 723 32.03 4.28 12.28
CA MET A 723 30.98 3.27 12.02
C MET A 723 30.82 2.34 13.24
N THR A 724 29.67 1.70 13.33
CA THR A 724 29.36 0.75 14.41
C THR A 724 29.27 -0.67 13.83
N VAL A 725 30.24 -1.53 14.14
CA VAL A 725 30.16 -2.97 13.83
C VAL A 725 29.34 -3.67 14.90
N LEU A 726 28.10 -4.02 14.58
CA LEU A 726 27.10 -4.51 15.53
C LEU A 726 27.50 -5.84 16.19
N ASP A 727 28.19 -6.71 15.46
CA ASP A 727 28.68 -8.01 15.96
C ASP A 727 29.66 -7.87 17.13
N GLU A 728 30.40 -6.75 17.20
CA GLU A 728 31.31 -6.43 18.32
C GLU A 728 30.62 -5.54 19.37
N LEU A 729 29.90 -4.50 18.93
CA LEU A 729 29.39 -3.46 19.81
C LEU A 729 28.12 -3.88 20.56
N LEU A 730 27.19 -4.63 19.97
CA LEU A 730 25.97 -5.02 20.70
C LEU A 730 26.26 -5.90 21.94
N PRO A 731 27.20 -6.87 21.90
CA PRO A 731 27.68 -7.52 23.12
C PRO A 731 28.23 -6.56 24.19
N ILE A 732 28.97 -5.52 23.77
CA ILE A 732 29.45 -4.47 24.68
C ILE A 732 28.28 -3.74 25.33
N SER A 733 27.19 -3.44 24.62
CA SER A 733 26.01 -2.77 25.21
C SER A 733 25.39 -3.58 26.37
N ILE A 734 25.45 -4.91 26.32
CA ILE A 734 25.01 -5.79 27.41
C ILE A 734 25.96 -5.69 28.60
N GLU A 735 27.27 -5.67 28.37
CA GLU A 735 28.26 -5.46 29.43
C GLU A 735 28.14 -4.07 30.07
N MET A 736 27.84 -3.03 29.28
CA MET A 736 27.55 -1.68 29.79
C MET A 736 26.32 -1.67 30.70
N ALA A 737 25.25 -2.39 30.32
CA ALA A 737 24.08 -2.57 31.17
C ALA A 737 24.44 -3.29 32.48
N LYS A 738 25.22 -4.38 32.40
CA LYS A 738 25.71 -5.11 33.60
C LYS A 738 26.50 -4.22 34.56
N ARG A 739 27.25 -3.24 34.02
CA ARG A 739 28.03 -2.26 34.77
C ARG A 739 27.23 -1.03 35.20
N ASN A 740 25.94 -0.94 34.86
CA ASN A 740 25.08 0.21 35.11
C ASN A 740 25.64 1.55 34.59
N LEU A 741 26.32 1.53 33.43
CA LEU A 741 26.85 2.75 32.84
C LEU A 741 25.71 3.69 32.42
N ARG A 742 25.95 5.00 32.53
CA ARG A 742 24.97 6.08 32.30
C ARG A 742 25.58 7.19 31.45
N GLY A 743 24.76 8.14 31.03
CA GLY A 743 25.17 9.27 30.21
C GLY A 743 25.34 8.91 28.73
N ILE A 744 25.91 9.84 27.97
CA ILE A 744 26.10 9.71 26.52
C ILE A 744 27.41 8.97 26.24
N TRP A 745 27.40 8.12 25.21
CA TRP A 745 28.55 7.35 24.71
C TRP A 745 28.56 7.37 23.18
N ASN A 746 29.68 7.77 22.60
CA ASN A 746 29.96 7.58 21.18
C ASN A 746 30.14 6.08 20.90
N PHE A 747 29.07 5.44 20.43
CA PHE A 747 28.97 3.98 20.34
C PHE A 747 29.42 3.46 18.97
N THR A 748 30.67 3.77 18.63
CA THR A 748 31.33 3.45 17.37
C THR A 748 32.69 2.79 17.64
N ASN A 749 33.18 2.04 16.67
CA ASN A 749 34.56 1.58 16.70
C ASN A 749 35.52 2.79 16.53
N PRO A 750 36.69 2.80 17.21
CA PRO A 750 37.67 3.87 17.07
C PRO A 750 38.16 4.05 15.64
N GLY A 751 38.24 5.32 15.22
CA GLY A 751 38.68 5.73 13.89
C GLY A 751 37.55 5.87 12.88
N VAL A 752 37.96 6.10 11.63
CA VAL A 752 37.07 6.31 10.48
C VAL A 752 37.40 5.36 9.35
N VAL A 753 36.41 5.09 8.52
CA VAL A 753 36.58 4.37 7.27
C VAL A 753 35.73 5.04 6.20
N SER A 754 36.29 5.19 5.01
CA SER A 754 35.63 5.74 3.84
C SER A 754 34.89 4.67 3.04
N HIS A 755 33.99 5.10 2.15
CA HIS A 755 33.26 4.17 1.28
C HIS A 755 34.21 3.36 0.39
N ASN A 756 35.27 3.99 -0.15
CA ASN A 756 36.22 3.28 -1.01
C ASN A 756 36.99 2.22 -0.22
N GLU A 757 37.45 2.54 0.99
CA GLU A 757 38.17 1.56 1.81
C GLU A 757 37.30 0.33 2.13
N VAL A 758 36.00 0.53 2.41
CA VAL A 758 35.06 -0.60 2.61
C VAL A 758 34.85 -1.39 1.32
N LEU A 759 34.75 -0.73 0.17
CA LEU A 759 34.59 -1.42 -1.13
C LEU A 759 35.86 -2.12 -1.60
N GLU A 760 37.04 -1.61 -1.23
CA GLU A 760 38.33 -2.29 -1.41
C GLU A 760 38.38 -3.58 -0.60
N MET A 761 38.02 -3.53 0.69
CA MET A 761 37.89 -4.74 1.50
C MET A 761 36.82 -5.71 0.95
N TYR A 762 35.68 -5.20 0.45
CA TYR A 762 34.66 -6.03 -0.20
C TYR A 762 35.21 -6.72 -1.44
N LYS A 763 35.97 -6.00 -2.27
CA LYS A 763 36.62 -6.57 -3.44
C LYS A 763 37.65 -7.64 -3.07
N GLU A 764 38.46 -7.37 -2.04
CA GLU A 764 39.50 -8.29 -1.60
C GLU A 764 38.94 -9.60 -1.01
N TYR A 765 37.91 -9.51 -0.16
CA TYR A 765 37.43 -10.66 0.61
C TYR A 765 36.21 -11.35 0.00
N ILE A 766 35.36 -10.64 -0.75
CA ILE A 766 34.03 -11.13 -1.16
C ILE A 766 33.92 -11.33 -2.68
N ASP A 767 34.30 -10.32 -3.47
CA ASP A 767 34.18 -10.34 -4.94
C ASP A 767 35.34 -9.61 -5.63
N PRO A 768 36.40 -10.34 -6.04
CA PRO A 768 37.56 -9.77 -6.73
C PRO A 768 37.24 -9.01 -8.02
N ASN A 769 36.09 -9.29 -8.64
CA ASN A 769 35.66 -8.65 -9.88
C ASN A 769 34.80 -7.40 -9.65
N PHE A 770 34.53 -7.05 -8.39
CA PHE A 770 33.71 -5.91 -8.03
C PHE A 770 34.31 -4.59 -8.52
N LYS A 771 33.45 -3.71 -9.07
CA LYS A 771 33.80 -2.39 -9.59
C LYS A 771 32.79 -1.37 -9.11
N TRP A 772 33.25 -0.16 -8.81
CA TRP A 772 32.42 0.98 -8.44
C TRP A 772 32.97 2.27 -9.07
N ALA A 773 32.14 3.32 -9.06
CA ALA A 773 32.55 4.67 -9.43
C ALA A 773 32.26 5.64 -8.27
N ASN A 774 32.81 6.86 -8.34
CA ASN A 774 32.57 7.90 -7.34
C ASN A 774 31.65 9.01 -7.85
N PHE A 775 30.92 9.64 -6.94
CA PHE A 775 30.25 10.92 -7.12
C PHE A 775 31.13 12.07 -6.62
N THR A 776 30.97 13.23 -7.21
CA THR A 776 31.31 14.51 -6.58
C THR A 776 30.22 14.93 -5.59
N LEU A 777 30.54 15.75 -4.57
CA LEU A 777 29.55 16.25 -3.61
C LEU A 777 28.40 17.02 -4.29
N GLU A 778 28.70 17.75 -5.35
CA GLU A 778 27.72 18.49 -6.15
C GLU A 778 26.76 17.57 -6.92
N GLU A 779 27.25 16.44 -7.44
CA GLU A 779 26.40 15.43 -8.06
C GLU A 779 25.51 14.73 -7.02
N GLN A 780 26.03 14.46 -5.82
CA GLN A 780 25.26 13.85 -4.75
C GLN A 780 24.12 14.77 -4.29
N ALA A 781 24.38 16.07 -4.14
CA ALA A 781 23.39 17.06 -3.72
C ALA A 781 22.19 17.18 -4.67
N LYS A 782 22.37 16.84 -5.96
CA LYS A 782 21.28 16.81 -6.96
C LYS A 782 20.37 15.59 -6.85
N VAL A 783 20.76 14.56 -6.08
CA VAL A 783 20.07 13.27 -5.99
C VAL A 783 19.41 13.06 -4.62
N ILE A 784 19.88 13.73 -3.57
CA ILE A 784 19.35 13.60 -2.21
C ILE A 784 18.34 14.71 -1.88
N VAL A 785 17.20 14.33 -1.28
CA VAL A 785 16.16 15.28 -0.84
C VAL A 785 16.60 16.08 0.39
N ALA A 786 17.40 15.46 1.26
CA ALA A 786 17.94 16.06 2.48
C ALA A 786 19.45 15.78 2.60
N PRO A 787 20.25 16.74 3.11
CA PRO A 787 21.66 16.53 3.45
C PRO A 787 21.92 15.27 4.28
N ARG A 788 23.11 14.67 4.12
CA ARG A 788 23.55 13.52 4.91
C ARG A 788 24.65 13.94 5.87
N SER A 789 24.57 13.44 7.10
CA SER A 789 25.55 13.68 8.16
C SER A 789 26.84 12.90 7.89
N ASN A 790 27.96 13.60 7.80
CA ASN A 790 29.29 13.02 7.73
C ASN A 790 30.14 13.54 8.89
N ASN A 791 30.68 12.64 9.71
CA ASN A 791 31.44 13.01 10.89
C ASN A 791 32.35 11.86 11.37
N GLU A 792 33.30 12.26 12.21
CA GLU A 792 34.12 11.40 13.05
C GLU A 792 33.68 11.61 14.51
N LEU A 793 33.44 10.52 15.25
CA LEU A 793 33.16 10.54 16.68
C LEU A 793 34.38 10.08 17.46
N ASP A 794 34.69 10.76 18.55
CA ASP A 794 35.75 10.35 19.47
C ASP A 794 35.26 9.17 20.32
N ALA A 795 35.78 7.97 20.04
CA ALA A 795 35.46 6.74 20.76
C ALA A 795 36.42 6.47 21.94
N SER A 796 37.28 7.40 22.32
CA SER A 796 38.30 7.22 23.37
C SER A 796 37.68 6.87 24.72
N LYS A 797 36.51 7.47 25.03
CA LYS A 797 35.75 7.17 26.25
C LYS A 797 35.33 5.70 26.29
N LEU A 798 34.78 5.18 25.19
CA LEU A 798 34.36 3.78 25.07
C LEU A 798 35.56 2.82 25.07
N LYS A 799 36.63 3.15 24.33
CA LYS A 799 37.87 2.36 24.28
C LYS A 799 38.58 2.28 25.64
N LYS A 800 38.50 3.33 26.45
CA LYS A 800 39.03 3.33 27.82
C LYS A 800 38.27 2.36 28.73
N GLU A 801 36.95 2.29 28.58
CA GLU A 801 36.08 1.37 29.34
C GLU A 801 36.16 -0.08 28.84
N PHE A 802 36.42 -0.26 27.54
CA PHE A 802 36.57 -1.55 26.87
C PHE A 802 37.89 -1.59 26.06
N PRO A 803 39.04 -1.89 26.71
CA PRO A 803 40.35 -1.87 26.05
C PRO A 803 40.49 -2.83 24.88
N GLU A 804 39.68 -3.90 24.83
CA GLU A 804 39.65 -4.89 23.74
C GLU A 804 38.96 -4.38 22.46
N LEU A 805 38.27 -3.23 22.52
CA LEU A 805 37.50 -2.68 21.39
C LEU A 805 38.41 -2.41 20.18
N LEU A 806 38.15 -3.09 19.07
CA LEU A 806 38.99 -2.98 17.88
C LEU A 806 38.76 -1.66 17.13
N SER A 807 39.79 -1.20 16.41
CA SER A 807 39.65 -0.11 15.45
C SER A 807 38.58 -0.47 14.40
N ILE A 808 37.98 0.53 13.75
CA ILE A 808 36.92 0.24 12.77
C ILE A 808 37.40 -0.68 11.64
N LYS A 809 38.64 -0.52 11.18
CA LYS A 809 39.21 -1.36 10.11
C LYS A 809 39.44 -2.80 10.59
N ASP A 810 40.04 -2.97 11.76
CA ASP A 810 40.30 -4.31 12.32
C ASP A 810 38.99 -5.04 12.67
N SER A 811 38.00 -4.30 13.17
CA SER A 811 36.67 -4.82 13.47
C SER A 811 35.95 -5.29 12.21
N LEU A 812 36.00 -4.51 11.13
CA LEU A 812 35.44 -4.91 9.83
C LEU A 812 36.09 -6.18 9.29
N ILE A 813 37.43 -6.27 9.37
CA ILE A 813 38.15 -7.46 8.92
C ILE A 813 37.70 -8.67 9.73
N LYS A 814 37.83 -8.63 11.06
CA LYS A 814 37.57 -9.76 11.94
C LYS A 814 36.11 -10.20 11.98
N TYR A 815 35.18 -9.26 12.13
CA TYR A 815 33.77 -9.57 12.39
C TYR A 815 32.90 -9.56 11.14
N VAL A 816 33.41 -9.12 9.99
CA VAL A 816 32.61 -9.02 8.77
C VAL A 816 33.28 -9.72 7.60
N PHE A 817 34.46 -9.28 7.19
CA PHE A 817 35.07 -9.74 5.94
C PHE A 817 35.70 -11.13 6.05
N GLU A 818 36.42 -11.46 7.13
CA GLU A 818 37.01 -12.78 7.33
C GLU A 818 35.94 -13.88 7.43
N LEU A 819 34.83 -13.60 8.12
CA LEU A 819 33.71 -14.54 8.24
C LEU A 819 33.00 -14.81 6.90
N ASN A 820 33.06 -13.86 5.97
CA ASN A 820 32.41 -13.95 4.67
C ASN A 820 33.40 -14.23 3.52
N LYS A 821 34.68 -14.48 3.84
CA LYS A 821 35.71 -14.70 2.82
C LYS A 821 35.37 -15.93 2.00
N LYS A 822 35.23 -15.76 0.68
CA LYS A 822 35.07 -16.91 -0.22
C LYS A 822 36.41 -17.64 -0.31
N ASN A 823 36.44 -18.91 0.08
CA ASN A 823 37.57 -19.77 -0.25
C ASN A 823 37.61 -19.90 -1.76
N SER A 824 38.77 -19.61 -2.38
CA SER A 824 38.98 -19.66 -3.83
C SER A 824 38.93 -21.08 -4.43
N ALA A 825 38.24 -22.03 -3.78
CA ALA A 825 38.20 -23.44 -4.12
C ALA A 825 36.78 -24.06 -4.13
N GLU A 826 35.72 -23.27 -4.09
CA GLU A 826 34.33 -23.73 -4.33
C GLU A 826 33.69 -23.08 -5.55
#